data_AF-A0A841HVS5-F1
#
_entry.id   AF-A0A841HVS5-F1
#
_cell.length_a   1.000
_cell.length_b   1.000
_cell.length_c   1.000
_cell.angle_alpha   90.00
_cell.angle_beta   90.00
_cell.angle_gamma   90.00
#
_symmetry.space_group_name_H-M   'P 1'
#
loop_
_entity.id
_entity.type
_entity.pdbx_description
1 polymer ?
#
loop_
_entity_poly.entity_id
_entity_poly.type
_entity_poly.pdbx_seq_one_letter_code
_entity_poly.pdbx_strand_id
1 'polypeptide(L)'
;MKTSIIRHSWLVLACLALAACGGGSGGDNDDGGRPDPVAPDPNPWLPTGSSVQLYYNSNPSATAFEATAQRNSVFVAPLRYPTGGKEYFVSTPTSVGFLGFYSPQVFVSGAGQFTVDAVLDAPVTFLRTDETGPRTESVSGSGKVTITPTYGTQNLNVSGTVNYAGTEKITTALGQFDARRVAVNLNFSTTVQGQSISLPFNVTFWFVRDLGIVQRLEAGQTLRLTNATGQDSDGDGVFNGLDAFPNNPNESADTDRDGQGNNADTDDDNDGVADANDRFPLDPTETKDFDNDGMGDNADNDDDNDGLPDNSDPFPFDVHNTDTDRDGVADFYDPDDDNDGVADADDRFPLDRYETTDFDSDGVGDNSDQDDDNDSVPDANDAYPRDAQRWQLLTVGQDSVALNGVLGSSVMPTGVVSVNGFDAPWQVSSSASWAQVSRTSGVGPANITITADTSQLGAGTHAASLVFADPEVEREVVVTVQLEIALPTISIVATSLTIDGSLGWSQPTTTTNVTLNTGTLRYPVTAEVDFTPSDTAIASISGGTLGQTAAQLTLAIAPEQLGGGEHTGTVRLTATVRGETITRTVPIAVRASEHVLYPSEDGVALLSLPGRQALTHTVEILDSYNVPGAEWTASDDAPWLSVTSSGSSGDPLTVTANVTGLPDGLHEATVSLDSTNAGVERTGALRVAIWVSSTTPTASSATAATYVEILADPVRPYVYAHNGGTSIDVYNVHDRSLVTSRTVGTALGAMAASSDGEWLYVLDGGAVRRVSLVDGAAPIVTWSLSSSATRLGYMRPNGHGVIALNNGHVIDTDDGSQITTTPMAQFADKHTLSPTRRPDQLCVINGDFTPFTGDCATWSLSTYGDGDIRWVASVAASGHNTPSGTASFSRDLAMRNDGERILIANSPYFGPSNLQMPLMLFDGRQTAEMIQAMNTGGTPGAGRAVEAGTNGDLYAVVRTNATPTDTDTLWIYNADNSMRLSVPLNTVLRETQLDVSADGASAVLLVAPDSNSASTLRFVRTY
;
A
#
# COMPACT_ATOMS: atom_id res chain seq x y z
N MET A 1 -11.79 -0.41 43.23
CA MET A 1 -11.17 -0.32 44.58
C MET A 1 -9.66 -0.53 44.45
N LYS A 2 -8.91 -0.14 45.49
CA LYS A 2 -7.59 -0.65 45.94
C LYS A 2 -7.24 -2.09 45.48
N THR A 3 -5.99 -2.51 45.25
CA THR A 3 -4.62 -1.95 45.50
C THR A 3 -3.62 -2.78 44.66
N SER A 4 -2.58 -2.22 44.02
CA SER A 4 -1.24 -1.89 44.57
C SER A 4 -0.53 -3.01 45.36
N ILE A 5 0.57 -3.57 44.81
CA ILE A 5 1.65 -4.41 45.41
C ILE A 5 2.55 -4.94 44.26
N ILE A 6 3.89 -5.03 44.29
CA ILE A 6 4.92 -4.47 45.20
C ILE A 6 6.26 -4.26 44.45
N ARG A 7 7.15 -3.45 45.04
CA ARG A 7 8.54 -3.12 44.63
C ARG A 7 9.48 -4.35 44.57
N HIS A 8 10.67 -4.21 43.97
CA HIS A 8 12.02 -4.40 44.59
C HIS A 8 13.13 -4.03 43.56
N SER A 9 14.39 -3.70 43.90
CA SER A 9 14.90 -2.68 44.87
C SER A 9 16.45 -2.62 44.86
N TRP A 10 17.04 -1.47 44.45
CA TRP A 10 18.45 -1.06 44.72
C TRP A 10 19.54 -2.06 44.19
N LEU A 11 20.88 -1.97 44.38
CA LEU A 11 21.87 -1.10 45.07
C LEU A 11 23.15 -0.97 44.17
N VAL A 12 24.20 -0.16 44.42
CA VAL A 12 24.39 1.25 44.86
C VAL A 12 25.92 1.58 44.86
N LEU A 13 26.35 2.87 44.69
CA LEU A 13 27.74 3.40 44.87
C LEU A 13 28.83 2.85 43.86
N ALA A 14 30.08 3.36 43.71
CA ALA A 14 30.82 4.64 43.91
C ALA A 14 32.32 4.41 43.53
N CYS A 15 33.29 5.34 43.52
CA CYS A 15 33.42 6.78 43.18
C CYS A 15 34.95 7.15 43.34
N LEU A 16 35.40 8.34 42.90
CA LEU A 16 36.80 8.84 42.93
C LEU A 16 37.80 8.11 42.00
N ALA A 17 38.93 8.69 41.56
CA ALA A 17 39.63 9.88 42.03
C ALA A 17 40.31 10.75 40.93
N LEU A 18 40.42 12.06 41.24
CA LEU A 18 41.51 13.05 41.04
C LEU A 18 42.66 12.80 40.02
N ALA A 19 43.36 13.81 39.48
CA ALA A 19 43.17 15.27 39.28
C ALA A 19 44.47 15.87 38.68
N ALA A 20 44.43 17.04 38.00
CA ALA A 20 45.47 18.10 38.05
C ALA A 20 45.21 19.29 37.12
N CYS A 21 45.44 20.52 37.62
CA CYS A 21 45.60 21.82 36.92
C CYS A 21 44.45 22.35 36.02
N GLY A 22 44.01 23.61 36.14
CA GLY A 22 44.36 24.63 37.15
C GLY A 22 43.82 26.04 36.81
N GLY A 23 43.52 26.85 37.85
CA GLY A 23 42.88 28.18 37.76
C GLY A 23 41.35 28.10 37.59
N GLY A 24 40.47 28.81 38.30
CA GLY A 24 40.65 29.91 39.28
C GLY A 24 40.62 31.29 38.62
N SER A 25 39.86 32.30 39.09
CA SER A 25 38.96 32.49 40.26
C SER A 25 37.90 33.56 39.88
N GLY A 26 36.67 33.65 40.43
CA GLY A 26 36.27 33.76 41.85
C GLY A 26 36.25 35.24 42.28
N GLY A 27 35.20 35.82 42.89
CA GLY A 27 33.94 35.26 43.42
C GLY A 27 32.83 36.34 43.55
N ASP A 28 31.66 36.06 44.14
CA ASP A 28 31.35 36.17 45.59
C ASP A 28 31.03 37.63 46.03
N ASN A 29 29.93 38.00 46.70
CA ASN A 29 28.80 37.25 47.31
C ASN A 29 27.58 38.17 47.61
N ASP A 30 26.40 37.55 47.75
CA ASP A 30 25.30 37.73 48.74
C ASP A 30 24.80 39.15 49.17
N ASP A 31 23.53 39.39 49.53
CA ASP A 31 22.33 38.55 49.69
C ASP A 31 21.07 39.44 49.51
N GLY A 32 19.90 38.91 49.10
CA GLY A 32 18.76 39.81 48.79
C GLY A 32 17.34 39.27 48.62
N GLY A 33 17.12 38.00 48.29
CA GLY A 33 15.76 37.43 48.15
C GLY A 33 15.58 36.52 46.94
N ARG A 34 14.57 35.64 47.02
CA ARG A 34 14.23 34.69 45.93
C ARG A 34 13.44 35.38 44.82
N PRO A 35 13.72 35.00 43.57
CA PRO A 35 12.72 34.25 42.82
C PRO A 35 13.14 32.80 42.48
N ASP A 36 12.23 32.12 41.80
CA ASP A 36 12.06 30.68 41.55
C ASP A 36 13.22 29.84 40.95
N PRO A 37 13.06 28.50 40.83
CA PRO A 37 14.08 27.65 40.20
C PRO A 37 14.26 27.99 38.71
N VAL A 38 15.44 28.53 38.38
CA VAL A 38 15.89 28.80 37.00
C VAL A 38 15.65 27.57 36.13
N ALA A 39 14.88 27.76 35.05
CA ALA A 39 14.58 26.72 34.08
C ALA A 39 15.87 26.25 33.37
N PRO A 40 15.94 25.02 32.86
CA PRO A 40 17.08 24.59 32.05
C PRO A 40 17.19 25.48 30.81
N ASP A 41 18.31 26.19 30.74
CA ASP A 41 18.62 27.23 29.75
C ASP A 41 18.26 26.77 28.32
N PRO A 42 17.30 27.42 27.63
CA PRO A 42 16.85 26.98 26.32
C PRO A 42 17.97 27.10 25.30
N ASN A 43 18.08 26.14 24.36
CA ASN A 43 19.07 26.27 23.30
C ASN A 43 18.72 27.51 22.44
N PRO A 44 19.65 28.45 22.23
CA PRO A 44 19.36 29.66 21.44
C PRO A 44 18.89 29.31 20.01
N TRP A 45 19.39 28.23 19.41
CA TRP A 45 19.02 27.84 18.04
C TRP A 45 17.70 27.07 17.94
N LEU A 46 17.09 26.65 19.04
CA LEU A 46 15.74 26.10 19.06
C LEU A 46 15.14 26.29 20.46
N PRO A 47 14.61 27.50 20.76
CA PRO A 47 13.99 27.80 22.05
C PRO A 47 12.75 26.93 22.28
N THR A 48 12.62 26.39 23.49
CA THR A 48 11.55 25.45 23.88
C THR A 48 10.80 25.86 25.15
N GLY A 49 10.85 27.15 25.51
CA GLY A 49 10.07 27.74 26.60
C GLY A 49 8.60 27.96 26.22
N SER A 50 7.75 28.24 27.22
CA SER A 50 6.31 28.45 27.02
C SER A 50 5.93 29.75 26.30
N SER A 51 6.87 30.70 26.19
CA SER A 51 6.66 31.99 25.52
C SER A 51 6.96 31.98 24.02
N VAL A 52 7.67 30.98 23.48
CA VAL A 52 8.14 31.00 22.09
C VAL A 52 7.30 30.13 21.17
N GLN A 53 6.57 30.77 20.25
CA GLN A 53 5.76 30.12 19.22
C GLN A 53 6.16 30.63 17.83
N LEU A 54 6.50 29.70 16.93
CA LEU A 54 7.06 29.99 15.61
C LEU A 54 6.07 29.58 14.50
N TYR A 55 5.74 30.53 13.62
CA TYR A 55 4.70 30.37 12.60
C TYR A 55 5.27 30.54 11.18
N TYR A 56 5.02 29.56 10.29
CA TYR A 56 5.63 29.50 8.95
C TYR A 56 4.61 29.56 7.81
N ASN A 57 5.02 30.10 6.66
CA ASN A 57 4.19 30.21 5.46
C ASN A 57 4.47 29.12 4.40
N SER A 58 3.39 28.66 3.75
CA SER A 58 3.35 27.86 2.51
C SER A 58 1.91 27.62 2.05
N ASN A 59 1.00 27.38 3.02
CA ASN A 59 -0.41 26.99 2.85
C ASN A 59 -0.59 25.55 2.26
N PRO A 60 -1.72 24.85 2.51
CA PRO A 60 -3.08 25.37 2.74
C PRO A 60 -3.55 25.57 4.19
N SER A 61 -2.70 25.34 5.20
CA SER A 61 -2.96 25.79 6.58
C SER A 61 -1.64 26.01 7.33
N ALA A 62 -1.57 27.07 8.14
CA ALA A 62 -0.34 27.51 8.79
C ALA A 62 0.20 26.45 9.77
N THR A 63 1.50 26.18 9.69
CA THR A 63 2.17 25.16 10.51
C THR A 63 2.74 25.78 11.78
N ALA A 64 2.24 25.33 12.93
CA ALA A 64 2.85 25.56 14.24
C ALA A 64 3.66 24.32 14.67
N PHE A 65 4.58 24.51 15.63
CA PHE A 65 5.06 23.40 16.45
C PHE A 65 3.93 22.89 17.35
N GLU A 66 3.85 21.57 17.56
CA GLU A 66 3.03 21.02 18.63
C GLU A 66 3.71 21.24 19.99
N ALA A 67 2.91 21.31 21.06
CA ALA A 67 3.40 21.55 22.41
C ALA A 67 4.57 20.63 22.80
N THR A 68 5.68 21.24 23.20
CA THR A 68 6.95 20.57 23.54
C THR A 68 6.74 19.46 24.57
N ALA A 69 7.16 18.24 24.23
CA ALA A 69 7.07 17.08 25.09
C ALA A 69 8.43 16.74 25.70
N GLN A 70 8.55 16.75 27.02
CA GLN A 70 9.78 16.31 27.68
C GLN A 70 9.87 14.77 27.72
N ARG A 71 10.97 14.22 27.21
CA ARG A 71 11.30 12.78 27.24
C ARG A 71 12.68 12.61 27.88
N ASN A 72 12.77 11.88 28.99
CA ASN A 72 14.06 11.55 29.64
C ASN A 72 14.97 12.77 29.88
N SER A 73 14.42 13.87 30.41
CA SER A 73 15.09 15.17 30.63
C SER A 73 15.53 15.93 29.38
N VAL A 74 15.08 15.52 28.19
CA VAL A 74 15.33 16.19 26.91
C VAL A 74 14.01 16.73 26.33
N PHE A 75 14.03 17.90 25.73
CA PHE A 75 12.84 18.52 25.11
C PHE A 75 12.68 18.04 23.66
N VAL A 76 11.50 17.51 23.32
CA VAL A 76 11.15 17.07 21.97
C VAL A 76 10.03 17.95 21.41
N ALA A 77 10.32 18.65 20.30
CA ALA A 77 9.39 19.52 19.60
C ALA A 77 8.96 18.88 18.27
N PRO A 78 7.66 18.54 18.09
CA PRO A 78 7.14 18.07 16.80
C PRO A 78 6.79 19.25 15.89
N LEU A 79 7.49 19.38 14.76
CA LEU A 79 7.07 20.26 13.66
C LEU A 79 6.10 19.50 12.75
N ARG A 80 4.98 20.12 12.35
CA ARG A 80 3.98 19.54 11.42
C ARG A 80 4.11 20.10 10.01
N TYR A 81 3.71 19.30 9.01
CA TYR A 81 3.64 19.70 7.60
C TYR A 81 2.20 19.67 7.06
N PRO A 82 1.85 20.48 6.02
CA PRO A 82 0.47 20.60 5.52
C PRO A 82 -0.16 19.30 5.02
N THR A 83 0.66 18.31 4.63
CA THR A 83 0.23 16.97 4.19
C THR A 83 0.08 15.95 5.33
N GLY A 84 0.25 16.37 6.60
CA GLY A 84 0.10 15.52 7.79
C GLY A 84 1.39 14.84 8.27
N GLY A 85 2.53 15.07 7.62
CA GLY A 85 3.85 14.64 8.10
C GLY A 85 4.30 15.39 9.36
N LYS A 86 5.29 14.84 10.07
CA LYS A 86 5.95 15.47 11.22
C LYS A 86 7.45 15.23 11.23
N GLU A 87 8.20 16.14 11.82
CA GLU A 87 9.61 15.94 12.21
C GLU A 87 9.76 16.18 13.71
N TYR A 88 10.58 15.36 14.37
CA TYR A 88 10.80 15.41 15.82
C TYR A 88 12.21 15.95 16.09
N PHE A 89 12.30 17.19 16.56
CA PHE A 89 13.55 17.82 16.96
C PHE A 89 13.78 17.68 18.46
N VAL A 90 15.04 17.52 18.84
CA VAL A 90 15.53 17.49 20.21
C VAL A 90 16.33 18.76 20.47
N SER A 91 15.97 19.47 21.54
CA SER A 91 16.74 20.61 22.04
C SER A 91 17.47 20.22 23.33
N THR A 92 18.76 20.57 23.39
CA THR A 92 19.65 20.43 24.56
C THR A 92 20.48 21.71 24.70
N PRO A 93 20.92 22.14 25.89
CA PRO A 93 21.58 23.46 26.06
C PRO A 93 22.78 23.72 25.13
N THR A 94 23.50 22.67 24.71
CA THR A 94 24.65 22.78 23.79
C THR A 94 24.40 22.28 22.36
N SER A 95 23.24 21.68 22.05
CA SER A 95 22.95 21.22 20.68
C SER A 95 21.47 21.04 20.33
N VAL A 96 21.15 21.26 19.07
CA VAL A 96 19.90 20.85 18.41
C VAL A 96 20.18 19.57 17.62
N GLY A 97 19.30 18.58 17.76
CA GLY A 97 19.42 17.29 17.08
C GLY A 97 18.08 16.80 16.53
N PHE A 98 18.14 15.80 15.65
CA PHE A 98 16.99 15.20 15.00
C PHE A 98 16.72 13.82 15.58
N LEU A 99 15.51 13.62 16.10
CA LEU A 99 15.08 12.38 16.74
C LEU A 99 14.24 11.49 15.81
N GLY A 100 13.74 12.00 14.68
CA GLY A 100 12.99 11.19 13.72
C GLY A 100 11.91 11.96 12.95
N PHE A 101 11.07 11.23 12.22
CA PHE A 101 9.96 11.79 11.44
C PHE A 101 8.78 10.83 11.34
N TYR A 102 7.59 11.40 11.17
CA TYR A 102 6.39 10.72 10.69
C TYR A 102 6.09 11.15 9.24
N SER A 103 5.84 10.20 8.34
CA SER A 103 5.23 10.48 7.05
C SER A 103 3.99 9.61 6.83
N PRO A 104 2.82 10.22 6.51
CA PRO A 104 1.61 9.48 6.20
C PRO A 104 1.65 8.78 4.83
N GLN A 105 2.59 9.16 3.95
CA GLN A 105 2.73 8.55 2.62
C GLN A 105 4.22 8.46 2.23
N VAL A 106 4.76 7.24 2.25
CA VAL A 106 6.10 6.91 1.74
C VAL A 106 5.95 5.79 0.72
N PHE A 107 6.55 5.95 -0.46
CA PHE A 107 6.57 4.91 -1.49
C PHE A 107 7.88 4.11 -1.40
N VAL A 108 7.77 2.78 -1.31
CA VAL A 108 8.89 1.85 -1.31
C VAL A 108 8.82 1.02 -2.58
N SER A 109 9.83 1.18 -3.45
CA SER A 109 9.91 0.48 -4.74
C SER A 109 9.81 -1.04 -4.56
N GLY A 110 8.87 -1.67 -5.27
CA GLY A 110 8.62 -3.11 -5.18
C GLY A 110 7.76 -3.57 -3.99
N ALA A 111 7.47 -2.70 -3.01
CA ALA A 111 6.64 -3.03 -1.84
C ALA A 111 5.33 -2.22 -1.74
N GLY A 112 5.27 -1.04 -2.37
CA GLY A 112 4.06 -0.19 -2.41
C GLY A 112 4.15 1.04 -1.50
N GLN A 113 3.00 1.55 -1.07
CA GLN A 113 2.88 2.78 -0.29
C GLN A 113 2.52 2.49 1.17
N PHE A 114 3.21 3.15 2.10
CA PHE A 114 3.10 2.93 3.55
C PHE A 114 2.99 4.24 4.33
N THR A 115 2.48 4.14 5.56
CA THR A 115 2.72 5.13 6.62
C THR A 115 3.97 4.73 7.39
N VAL A 116 4.81 5.70 7.75
CA VAL A 116 6.11 5.47 8.41
C VAL A 116 6.25 6.41 9.60
N ASP A 117 6.43 5.86 10.81
CA ASP A 117 6.81 6.62 12.02
C ASP A 117 8.19 6.14 12.48
N ALA A 118 9.22 6.92 12.20
CA ALA A 118 10.62 6.63 12.49
C ALA A 118 11.10 7.45 13.69
N VAL A 119 11.61 6.78 14.73
CA VAL A 119 12.11 7.40 15.96
C VAL A 119 13.46 6.77 16.34
N LEU A 120 14.45 7.60 16.66
CA LEU A 120 15.81 7.17 16.96
C LEU A 120 16.02 6.89 18.45
N ASP A 121 16.91 5.95 18.76
CA ASP A 121 17.31 5.62 20.13
C ASP A 121 18.15 6.77 20.74
N ALA A 122 18.84 7.52 19.89
CA ALA A 122 19.55 8.75 20.21
C ALA A 122 19.45 9.74 19.02
N PRO A 123 19.35 11.06 19.28
CA PRO A 123 19.21 12.06 18.22
C PRO A 123 20.51 12.26 17.43
N VAL A 124 20.38 12.55 16.13
CA VAL A 124 21.50 12.97 15.28
C VAL A 124 21.70 14.49 15.43
N THR A 125 22.82 14.94 15.99
CA THR A 125 23.11 16.37 16.13
C THR A 125 23.14 17.07 14.76
N PHE A 126 22.36 18.15 14.63
CA PHE A 126 22.28 18.99 13.43
C PHE A 126 22.94 20.36 13.62
N LEU A 127 23.07 20.85 14.86
CA LEU A 127 23.75 22.10 15.19
C LEU A 127 24.19 22.08 16.66
N ARG A 128 25.42 22.49 16.94
CA ARG A 128 25.94 22.77 18.30
C ARG A 128 26.09 24.27 18.54
N THR A 129 26.17 24.69 19.79
CA THR A 129 26.32 26.11 20.16
C THR A 129 27.75 26.64 19.97
N ASP A 130 28.76 25.77 19.87
CA ASP A 130 30.18 26.09 19.71
C ASP A 130 30.63 26.25 18.24
N GLU A 131 29.71 26.17 17.28
CA GLU A 131 30.04 26.09 15.86
C GLU A 131 30.32 27.45 15.23
N THR A 132 31.56 27.66 14.79
CA THR A 132 32.03 28.93 14.22
C THR A 132 32.09 28.95 12.69
N GLY A 133 32.41 27.82 12.04
CA GLY A 133 32.66 27.75 10.58
C GLY A 133 32.21 26.45 9.90
N PRO A 134 32.30 26.38 8.55
CA PRO A 134 31.73 25.28 7.76
C PRO A 134 32.54 23.98 7.90
N ARG A 135 31.83 22.84 7.95
CA ARG A 135 32.39 21.48 8.02
C ARG A 135 31.39 20.42 7.58
N THR A 136 31.82 19.16 7.51
CA THR A 136 30.96 17.99 7.29
C THR A 136 31.22 16.96 8.39
N GLU A 137 30.17 16.47 9.05
CA GLU A 137 30.27 15.34 9.98
C GLU A 137 29.52 14.12 9.42
N SER A 138 30.21 12.99 9.38
CA SER A 138 29.59 11.68 9.11
C SER A 138 28.87 11.20 10.37
N VAL A 139 27.60 10.84 10.23
CA VAL A 139 26.72 10.49 11.35
C VAL A 139 26.12 9.10 11.16
N SER A 140 25.94 8.39 12.28
CA SER A 140 25.29 7.08 12.32
C SER A 140 24.57 6.87 13.65
N GLY A 141 23.54 6.02 13.64
CA GLY A 141 22.73 5.74 14.82
C GLY A 141 21.77 4.57 14.61
N SER A 142 20.98 4.25 15.64
CA SER A 142 19.91 3.26 15.60
C SER A 142 18.58 3.85 16.08
N GLY A 143 17.50 3.10 15.88
CA GLY A 143 16.17 3.48 16.31
C GLY A 143 15.15 2.38 16.08
N LYS A 144 13.89 2.77 16.03
CA LYS A 144 12.78 1.95 15.56
C LYS A 144 11.93 2.69 14.55
N VAL A 145 11.41 1.94 13.59
CA VAL A 145 10.46 2.45 12.60
C VAL A 145 9.20 1.60 12.64
N THR A 146 8.04 2.23 12.74
CA THR A 146 6.75 1.56 12.56
C THR A 146 6.28 1.78 11.14
N ILE A 147 6.18 0.71 10.36
CA ILE A 147 5.75 0.73 8.96
C ILE A 147 4.38 0.05 8.85
N THR A 148 3.35 0.87 8.71
CA THR A 148 1.94 0.48 8.80
C THR A 148 1.30 0.59 7.40
N PRO A 149 0.44 -0.38 6.99
CA PRO A 149 -0.14 -1.45 7.80
C PRO A 149 0.70 -2.71 7.98
N THR A 150 1.61 -3.03 7.04
CA THR A 150 2.03 -4.42 6.81
C THR A 150 3.11 -4.96 7.76
N TYR A 151 4.07 -4.14 8.20
CA TYR A 151 5.31 -4.65 8.79
C TYR A 151 5.50 -4.32 10.28
N GLY A 152 4.66 -3.45 10.85
CA GLY A 152 4.73 -3.08 12.26
C GLY A 152 6.04 -2.40 12.64
N THR A 153 6.46 -2.55 13.90
CA THR A 153 7.67 -1.90 14.43
C THR A 153 8.92 -2.76 14.19
N GLN A 154 9.88 -2.20 13.46
CA GLN A 154 11.15 -2.81 13.07
C GLN A 154 12.34 -2.00 13.60
N ASN A 155 13.52 -2.62 13.69
CA ASN A 155 14.74 -1.91 14.08
C ASN A 155 15.23 -1.04 12.91
N LEU A 156 15.60 0.20 13.20
CA LEU A 156 16.09 1.19 12.25
C LEU A 156 17.58 1.42 12.47
N ASN A 157 18.31 1.63 11.38
CA ASN A 157 19.69 2.12 11.37
C ASN A 157 19.71 3.45 10.62
N VAL A 158 20.67 4.32 10.95
CA VAL A 158 20.89 5.59 10.28
C VAL A 158 22.34 5.68 9.87
N SER A 159 22.58 6.18 8.66
CA SER A 159 23.91 6.56 8.19
C SER A 159 23.80 7.75 7.24
N GLY A 160 24.74 8.69 7.28
CA GLY A 160 24.70 9.86 6.39
C GLY A 160 25.71 10.93 6.75
N THR A 161 25.46 12.15 6.28
CA THR A 161 26.28 13.33 6.59
C THR A 161 25.42 14.55 6.94
N VAL A 162 25.93 15.36 7.87
CA VAL A 162 25.43 16.71 8.14
C VAL A 162 26.50 17.69 7.65
N ASN A 163 26.10 18.62 6.79
CA ASN A 163 26.98 19.60 6.17
C ASN A 163 26.63 20.99 6.69
N TYR A 164 27.52 21.54 7.48
CA TYR A 164 27.41 22.85 8.11
C TYR A 164 28.03 23.85 7.13
N ALA A 165 27.22 24.74 6.56
CA ALA A 165 27.62 25.58 5.44
C ALA A 165 28.08 27.00 5.83
N GLY A 166 28.08 27.32 7.14
CA GLY A 166 28.42 28.63 7.68
C GLY A 166 27.19 29.50 7.99
N THR A 167 27.43 30.79 8.22
CA THR A 167 26.39 31.82 8.39
C THR A 167 26.15 32.54 7.07
N GLU A 168 24.91 32.88 6.74
CA GLU A 168 24.56 33.79 5.67
C GLU A 168 23.33 34.63 6.04
N LYS A 169 23.27 35.89 5.59
CA LYS A 169 22.12 36.76 5.88
C LYS A 169 20.87 36.30 5.11
N ILE A 170 19.75 36.15 5.82
CA ILE A 170 18.42 35.85 5.27
C ILE A 170 17.44 36.93 5.70
N THR A 171 16.65 37.42 4.74
CA THR A 171 15.49 38.28 4.98
C THR A 171 14.22 37.44 5.07
N THR A 172 13.47 37.60 6.17
CA THR A 172 12.12 37.04 6.39
C THR A 172 11.11 38.18 6.54
N ALA A 173 9.86 37.89 6.93
CA ALA A 173 8.90 38.93 7.28
C ALA A 173 9.23 39.65 8.61
N LEU A 174 10.16 39.12 9.42
CA LEU A 174 10.57 39.67 10.71
C LEU A 174 11.84 40.53 10.64
N GLY A 175 12.41 40.75 9.45
CA GLY A 175 13.66 41.49 9.27
C GLY A 175 14.77 40.67 8.59
N GLN A 176 16.03 41.09 8.76
CA GLN A 176 17.19 40.47 8.12
C GLN A 176 18.20 39.95 9.16
N PHE A 177 18.38 38.63 9.20
CA PHE A 177 19.11 37.92 10.24
C PHE A 177 20.32 37.16 9.69
N ASP A 178 21.37 37.02 10.48
CA ASP A 178 22.51 36.15 10.18
C ASP A 178 22.21 34.69 10.57
N ALA A 179 21.90 33.85 9.58
CA ALA A 179 21.39 32.50 9.80
C ALA A 179 22.44 31.41 9.50
N ARG A 180 22.58 30.42 10.40
CA ARG A 180 23.41 29.22 10.20
C ARG A 180 22.70 28.25 9.25
N ARG A 181 23.28 27.97 8.07
CA ARG A 181 22.77 26.98 7.12
C ARG A 181 23.31 25.58 7.40
N VAL A 182 22.42 24.61 7.55
CA VAL A 182 22.73 23.19 7.75
C VAL A 182 22.05 22.36 6.67
N ALA A 183 22.83 21.62 5.86
CA ALA A 183 22.34 20.73 4.81
C ALA A 183 22.55 19.26 5.20
N VAL A 184 21.43 18.59 5.47
CA VAL A 184 21.33 17.24 6.02
C VAL A 184 21.09 16.24 4.89
N ASN A 185 21.87 15.16 4.84
CA ASN A 185 21.66 14.05 3.91
C ASN A 185 21.80 12.73 4.69
N LEU A 186 20.67 12.20 5.17
CA LEU A 186 20.59 10.95 5.91
C LEU A 186 19.97 9.84 5.07
N ASN A 187 20.39 8.61 5.32
CA ASN A 187 19.76 7.40 4.80
C ASN A 187 19.38 6.51 5.98
N PHE A 188 18.07 6.37 6.18
CA PHE A 188 17.47 5.51 7.19
C PHE A 188 17.25 4.12 6.59
N SER A 189 17.80 3.06 7.19
CA SER A 189 17.68 1.70 6.67
C SER A 189 17.21 0.70 7.71
N THR A 190 16.29 -0.19 7.32
CA THR A 190 15.73 -1.24 8.17
C THR A 190 15.73 -2.56 7.42
N THR A 191 15.74 -3.69 8.15
CA THR A 191 15.71 -5.03 7.54
C THR A 191 14.36 -5.67 7.78
N VAL A 192 13.57 -5.82 6.72
CA VAL A 192 12.23 -6.42 6.74
C VAL A 192 12.29 -7.74 6.00
N GLN A 193 11.92 -8.85 6.66
CA GLN A 193 11.95 -10.21 6.09
C GLN A 193 13.31 -10.59 5.44
N GLY A 194 14.41 -10.01 5.93
CA GLY A 194 15.77 -10.25 5.43
C GLY A 194 16.24 -9.29 4.33
N GLN A 195 15.37 -8.49 3.73
CA GLN A 195 15.77 -7.44 2.76
C GLN A 195 15.95 -6.09 3.45
N SER A 196 16.96 -5.32 3.02
CA SER A 196 17.21 -3.97 3.53
C SER A 196 16.41 -2.93 2.74
N ILE A 197 15.45 -2.29 3.40
CA ILE A 197 14.70 -1.14 2.88
C ILE A 197 15.46 0.13 3.26
N SER A 198 15.53 1.09 2.33
CA SER A 198 16.30 2.33 2.47
C SER A 198 15.42 3.54 2.18
N LEU A 199 15.44 4.54 3.08
CA LEU A 199 14.64 5.76 3.04
C LEU A 199 15.57 6.98 3.14
N PRO A 200 15.83 7.71 2.03
CA PRO A 200 16.67 8.90 2.05
C PRO A 200 15.91 10.12 2.58
N PHE A 201 16.64 11.04 3.23
CA PHE A 201 16.13 12.28 3.83
C PHE A 201 17.14 13.40 3.61
N ASN A 202 16.83 14.30 2.65
CA ASN A 202 17.76 15.29 2.12
C ASN A 202 17.14 16.69 2.23
N VAL A 203 17.48 17.43 3.29
CA VAL A 203 16.82 18.68 3.70
C VAL A 203 17.85 19.73 4.08
N THR A 204 17.58 21.00 3.78
CA THR A 204 18.39 22.14 4.26
C THR A 204 17.58 23.01 5.20
N PHE A 205 18.16 23.36 6.35
CA PHE A 205 17.58 24.22 7.38
C PHE A 205 18.45 25.47 7.58
N TRP A 206 17.81 26.55 8.02
CA TRP A 206 18.48 27.77 8.45
C TRP A 206 18.01 28.14 9.86
N PHE A 207 18.96 28.22 10.78
CA PHE A 207 18.73 28.55 12.19
C PHE A 207 19.25 29.97 12.49
N VAL A 208 18.49 30.75 13.22
CA VAL A 208 18.90 32.05 13.78
C VAL A 208 18.92 31.92 15.30
N ARG A 209 19.86 32.63 15.92
CA ARG A 209 19.99 32.68 17.37
C ARG A 209 18.73 33.28 17.99
N ASP A 210 18.27 32.65 19.06
CA ASP A 210 17.21 33.07 19.97
C ASP A 210 15.80 33.18 19.30
N LEU A 211 15.73 32.92 17.98
CA LEU A 211 14.55 32.91 17.11
C LEU A 211 14.21 31.52 16.52
N GLY A 212 15.18 30.58 16.48
CA GLY A 212 14.95 29.21 16.01
C GLY A 212 15.13 29.01 14.50
N ILE A 213 14.35 28.09 13.89
CA ILE A 213 14.37 27.86 12.43
C ILE A 213 13.68 29.05 11.72
N VAL A 214 14.35 29.64 10.73
CA VAL A 214 13.79 30.76 9.94
C VAL A 214 13.45 30.38 8.50
N GLN A 215 14.10 29.34 7.96
CA GLN A 215 13.82 28.79 6.63
C GLN A 215 14.10 27.27 6.57
N ARG A 216 13.35 26.55 5.74
CA ARG A 216 13.59 25.13 5.36
C ARG A 216 13.47 24.97 3.84
N LEU A 217 14.27 24.09 3.24
CA LEU A 217 14.22 23.70 1.82
C LEU A 217 14.34 22.19 1.67
N GLU A 218 13.38 21.56 1.01
CA GLU A 218 13.35 20.14 0.66
C GLU A 218 12.68 19.96 -0.70
N ALA A 219 13.23 19.11 -1.58
CA ALA A 219 12.64 18.77 -2.89
C ALA A 219 12.24 19.97 -3.78
N GLY A 220 12.79 21.17 -3.53
CA GLY A 220 12.45 22.42 -4.20
C GLY A 220 11.37 23.27 -3.53
N GLN A 221 10.71 22.78 -2.47
CA GLN A 221 9.76 23.55 -1.66
C GLN A 221 10.47 24.31 -0.54
N THR A 222 10.18 25.61 -0.42
CA THR A 222 10.72 26.49 0.62
C THR A 222 9.62 26.86 1.62
N LEU A 223 9.93 26.78 2.92
CA LEU A 223 9.12 27.28 4.03
C LEU A 223 9.87 28.43 4.71
N ARG A 224 9.19 29.52 5.09
CA ARG A 224 9.79 30.66 5.82
C ARG A 224 8.98 31.04 7.05
N LEU A 225 9.69 31.51 8.08
CA LEU A 225 9.10 32.07 9.30
C LEU A 225 8.43 33.41 9.00
N THR A 226 7.25 33.63 9.59
CA THR A 226 6.41 34.82 9.40
C THR A 226 5.96 35.50 10.70
N ASN A 227 5.96 34.79 11.84
CA ASN A 227 5.82 35.43 13.14
C ASN A 227 6.52 34.60 14.23
N ALA A 228 6.97 35.25 15.30
CA ALA A 228 7.61 34.67 16.46
C ALA A 228 7.27 35.46 17.74
N THR A 229 7.22 34.78 18.87
CA THR A 229 7.18 35.37 20.21
C THR A 229 8.44 34.95 20.98
N GLY A 230 8.96 35.77 21.90
CA GLY A 230 10.32 35.63 22.43
C GLY A 230 10.46 35.06 23.84
N GLN A 231 11.70 34.78 24.26
CA GLN A 231 12.11 35.00 25.64
C GLN A 231 12.82 36.35 25.69
N ASP A 232 12.48 37.10 26.72
CA ASP A 232 13.04 38.36 27.16
C ASP A 232 13.63 38.04 28.56
N SER A 233 14.94 38.17 28.73
CA SER A 233 15.69 37.57 29.86
C SER A 233 15.76 38.47 31.08
N ASP A 234 15.77 39.77 30.84
CA ASP A 234 15.97 40.86 31.78
C ASP A 234 14.72 41.76 31.87
N GLY A 235 13.88 41.80 30.83
CA GLY A 235 12.49 42.24 30.91
C GLY A 235 12.23 43.63 30.34
N ASP A 236 13.08 44.17 29.45
CA ASP A 236 12.95 45.52 28.91
C ASP A 236 11.89 45.63 27.78
N GLY A 237 11.47 44.50 27.22
CA GLY A 237 10.52 44.40 26.11
C GLY A 237 11.15 44.05 24.75
N VAL A 238 12.48 44.12 24.61
CA VAL A 238 13.24 43.73 23.42
C VAL A 238 13.79 42.32 23.61
N PHE A 239 13.15 41.33 22.96
CA PHE A 239 13.59 39.94 23.12
C PHE A 239 15.06 39.75 22.69
N ASN A 240 15.81 38.97 23.48
CA ASN A 240 17.28 38.79 23.48
C ASN A 240 17.99 38.63 22.12
N GLY A 241 17.27 38.28 21.06
CA GLY A 241 17.79 38.11 19.70
C GLY A 241 17.81 39.38 18.85
N LEU A 242 17.24 40.48 19.34
CA LEU A 242 17.26 41.82 18.72
C LEU A 242 17.94 42.89 19.58
N ASP A 243 18.14 42.62 20.87
CA ASP A 243 18.81 43.50 21.82
C ASP A 243 20.34 43.53 21.61
N ALA A 244 20.95 44.70 21.82
CA ALA A 244 22.40 44.94 21.84
C ALA A 244 23.08 44.41 23.13
N PHE A 245 22.41 44.42 24.29
CA PHE A 245 22.95 43.95 25.56
C PHE A 245 22.05 42.92 26.31
N PRO A 246 21.77 41.71 25.77
CA PRO A 246 20.71 40.74 26.17
C PRO A 246 20.67 40.14 27.59
N ASN A 247 21.34 40.76 28.56
CA ASN A 247 21.36 40.41 29.98
C ASN A 247 21.48 41.65 30.89
N ASN A 248 21.27 42.87 30.37
CA ASN A 248 21.28 44.12 31.11
C ASN A 248 19.93 44.86 30.93
N PRO A 249 18.99 44.80 31.90
CA PRO A 249 17.67 45.45 31.80
C PRO A 249 17.71 46.99 31.74
N ASN A 250 18.90 47.57 31.72
CA ASN A 250 19.16 49.00 31.73
C ASN A 250 19.99 49.43 30.52
N GLU A 251 20.19 48.55 29.51
CA GLU A 251 20.82 48.87 28.23
C GLU A 251 20.23 48.00 27.13
N SER A 252 19.75 48.60 26.04
CA SER A 252 19.44 47.85 24.80
C SER A 252 19.80 48.59 23.51
N ALA A 253 20.47 49.73 23.64
CA ALA A 253 20.98 50.55 22.53
C ALA A 253 22.44 50.97 22.76
N ASP A 254 23.14 51.12 21.63
CA ASP A 254 24.53 51.58 21.47
C ASP A 254 24.48 52.47 20.21
N THR A 255 24.35 53.79 20.43
CA THR A 255 24.00 54.77 19.40
C THR A 255 25.14 55.00 18.41
N ASP A 256 26.33 55.39 18.91
CA ASP A 256 27.48 55.72 18.07
C ASP A 256 28.31 54.49 17.65
N ARG A 257 28.23 53.39 18.43
CA ARG A 257 28.93 52.11 18.24
C ARG A 257 30.43 52.12 18.55
N ASP A 258 30.83 52.94 19.53
CA ASP A 258 32.06 52.78 20.31
C ASP A 258 32.13 51.38 20.99
N GLY A 259 31.00 50.93 21.55
CA GLY A 259 30.86 49.66 22.27
C GLY A 259 30.59 49.80 23.78
N GLN A 260 30.45 51.02 24.29
CA GLN A 260 29.72 51.32 25.52
C GLN A 260 28.19 51.32 25.26
N GLY A 261 27.39 51.05 26.28
CA GLY A 261 25.93 51.22 26.19
C GLY A 261 25.56 52.64 26.60
N ASN A 262 24.51 53.19 26.00
CA ASN A 262 24.07 54.57 26.21
C ASN A 262 23.97 54.93 27.71
N ASN A 263 23.23 54.16 28.51
CA ASN A 263 23.03 54.45 29.94
C ASN A 263 24.29 54.25 30.82
N ALA A 264 25.44 53.94 30.22
CA ALA A 264 26.75 53.81 30.83
C ALA A 264 27.84 54.69 30.19
N ASP A 265 27.60 55.34 29.05
CA ASP A 265 28.43 56.44 28.57
C ASP A 265 27.99 57.78 29.17
N THR A 266 28.54 58.86 28.66
CA THR A 266 28.43 60.22 29.21
C THR A 266 28.42 61.31 28.13
N ASP A 267 28.29 60.91 26.87
CA ASP A 267 28.38 61.71 25.62
C ASP A 267 27.88 60.79 24.48
N ASP A 268 26.64 60.27 24.60
CA ASP A 268 26.15 59.04 23.91
C ASP A 268 26.12 59.10 22.37
N ASP A 269 26.29 60.28 21.78
CA ASP A 269 26.43 60.52 20.34
C ASP A 269 27.78 61.12 19.90
N ASN A 270 28.66 61.43 20.86
CA ASN A 270 29.97 62.05 20.70
C ASN A 270 29.97 63.47 20.05
N ASP A 271 28.93 64.29 20.28
CA ASP A 271 28.94 65.74 20.00
C ASP A 271 30.09 66.47 20.72
N GLY A 272 30.30 66.15 22.01
CA GLY A 272 31.22 66.85 22.91
C GLY A 272 30.56 67.68 24.01
N VAL A 273 29.23 67.64 24.16
CA VAL A 273 28.50 68.09 25.34
C VAL A 273 27.91 66.88 26.08
N ALA A 274 28.44 66.61 27.27
CA ALA A 274 28.08 65.44 28.06
C ALA A 274 26.63 65.45 28.58
N ASP A 275 25.88 64.34 28.38
CA ASP A 275 24.41 64.18 28.49
C ASP A 275 23.79 64.80 29.75
N ALA A 276 24.48 64.74 30.89
CA ALA A 276 24.01 65.32 32.15
C ALA A 276 23.88 66.87 32.12
N ASN A 277 24.32 67.51 31.04
CA ASN A 277 24.19 68.94 30.75
C ASN A 277 23.76 69.20 29.30
N ASP A 278 23.70 68.16 28.47
CA ASP A 278 23.00 68.22 27.20
C ASP A 278 21.52 67.93 27.41
N ARG A 279 20.77 68.05 26.33
CA ARG A 279 19.33 67.93 26.29
C ARG A 279 18.86 67.07 25.12
N PHE A 280 19.71 66.85 24.13
CA PHE A 280 19.56 65.92 23.02
C PHE A 280 20.74 64.96 22.91
N PRO A 281 21.09 64.21 23.98
CA PRO A 281 22.31 63.40 24.05
C PRO A 281 22.38 62.22 23.06
N LEU A 282 21.46 62.12 22.10
CA LEU A 282 21.40 61.07 21.09
C LEU A 282 21.26 61.65 19.66
N ASP A 283 21.32 62.97 19.49
CA ASP A 283 21.41 63.67 18.20
C ASP A 283 22.54 64.74 18.25
N PRO A 284 23.71 64.48 17.62
CA PRO A 284 24.91 65.29 17.78
C PRO A 284 24.87 66.58 16.93
N THR A 285 23.74 67.28 16.99
CA THR A 285 23.45 68.55 16.31
C THR A 285 22.67 69.56 17.15
N GLU A 286 22.04 69.16 18.27
CA GLU A 286 21.26 70.01 19.18
C GLU A 286 21.75 69.89 20.62
N THR A 287 21.56 70.93 21.46
CA THR A 287 22.16 70.98 22.82
C THR A 287 21.35 71.70 23.92
N LYS A 288 20.19 72.30 23.58
CA LYS A 288 19.39 73.15 24.48
C LYS A 288 17.92 73.17 24.09
N ASP A 289 17.06 73.44 25.07
CA ASP A 289 15.60 73.36 25.02
C ASP A 289 15.10 74.31 26.13
N PHE A 290 14.43 75.43 25.78
CA PHE A 290 14.13 76.49 26.75
C PHE A 290 12.86 76.18 27.56
N ASP A 291 11.79 75.77 26.90
CA ASP A 291 10.55 75.26 27.50
C ASP A 291 10.68 73.86 28.11
N ASN A 292 11.59 73.03 27.58
CA ASN A 292 11.81 71.62 27.92
C ASN A 292 10.83 70.64 27.22
N ASP A 293 10.39 70.93 25.98
CA ASP A 293 9.48 70.07 25.17
C ASP A 293 10.15 68.79 24.61
N GLY A 294 11.42 68.87 24.18
CA GLY A 294 12.12 67.77 23.51
C GLY A 294 12.45 67.98 22.02
N MET A 295 12.46 69.22 21.54
CA MET A 295 13.15 69.69 20.34
C MET A 295 14.23 70.71 20.73
N GLY A 296 15.29 70.84 19.92
CA GLY A 296 16.41 71.73 20.25
C GLY A 296 16.18 73.17 19.80
N ASP A 297 16.68 74.16 20.56
CA ASP A 297 16.63 75.62 20.26
C ASP A 297 17.00 75.99 18.80
N ASN A 298 17.76 75.15 18.09
CA ASN A 298 18.22 75.43 16.71
C ASN A 298 17.39 74.70 15.63
N ALA A 299 16.53 73.76 16.03
CA ALA A 299 15.55 73.06 15.22
C ALA A 299 14.12 73.53 15.47
N ASP A 300 13.81 73.97 16.70
CA ASP A 300 12.50 74.50 17.07
C ASP A 300 12.33 76.00 16.71
N ASN A 301 11.12 76.49 16.97
CA ASN A 301 10.54 77.69 16.38
C ASN A 301 9.49 78.34 17.30
N ASP A 302 9.38 77.88 18.56
CA ASP A 302 8.28 78.06 19.53
C ASP A 302 8.89 77.99 20.96
N ASP A 303 9.98 78.75 21.21
CA ASP A 303 10.97 78.60 22.31
C ASP A 303 10.40 78.48 23.75
N ASP A 304 9.14 78.84 24.00
CA ASP A 304 8.49 78.73 25.31
C ASP A 304 7.29 77.76 25.37
N ASN A 305 6.98 77.10 24.24
CA ASN A 305 5.87 76.18 23.99
C ASN A 305 4.54 76.59 24.62
N ASP A 306 4.21 77.89 24.56
CA ASP A 306 2.82 78.34 24.76
C ASP A 306 1.89 77.88 23.61
N GLY A 307 2.48 77.47 22.48
CA GLY A 307 1.81 76.88 21.32
C GLY A 307 1.63 77.83 20.14
N LEU A 308 2.24 79.01 20.17
CA LEU A 308 2.45 79.86 19.01
C LEU A 308 3.96 80.04 18.72
N PRO A 309 4.41 79.81 17.46
CA PRO A 309 5.82 79.99 17.10
C PRO A 309 6.35 81.41 17.39
N ASP A 310 7.64 81.59 17.76
CA ASP A 310 8.25 82.86 18.26
C ASP A 310 7.99 84.10 17.37
N ASN A 311 7.75 83.82 16.10
CA ASN A 311 7.56 84.78 15.01
C ASN A 311 6.09 85.18 14.81
N SER A 312 5.17 84.54 15.53
CA SER A 312 3.71 84.59 15.43
C SER A 312 3.02 84.85 16.78
N ASP A 313 3.65 84.47 17.89
CA ASP A 313 3.14 84.65 19.25
C ASP A 313 3.19 86.12 19.75
N PRO A 314 2.16 86.63 20.47
CA PRO A 314 2.23 87.85 21.26
C PRO A 314 3.19 87.88 22.47
N PHE A 315 3.56 86.77 23.12
CA PHE A 315 4.26 86.72 24.42
C PHE A 315 5.43 85.71 24.60
N PRO A 316 6.48 85.62 23.73
CA PRO A 316 7.22 84.35 23.49
C PRO A 316 8.20 83.82 24.57
N PHE A 317 7.98 84.16 25.85
CA PHE A 317 8.65 83.61 27.04
C PHE A 317 7.72 83.71 28.29
N ASP A 318 6.38 83.67 28.14
CA ASP A 318 5.36 83.66 29.21
C ASP A 318 4.05 82.96 28.79
N VAL A 319 3.91 81.70 29.23
CA VAL A 319 2.89 80.65 28.92
C VAL A 319 1.38 80.96 29.09
N HIS A 320 0.94 82.22 29.06
CA HIS A 320 -0.47 82.63 29.21
C HIS A 320 -0.91 83.52 28.05
N ASN A 321 -1.20 82.89 26.91
CA ASN A 321 -1.45 83.51 25.61
C ASN A 321 -2.93 83.60 25.18
N THR A 322 -3.84 82.95 25.90
CA THR A 322 -5.27 82.88 25.57
C THR A 322 -6.02 84.19 25.87
N ASP A 323 -6.68 84.73 24.85
CA ASP A 323 -7.53 85.93 24.82
C ASP A 323 -8.70 85.55 23.88
N THR A 324 -9.77 84.99 24.46
CA THR A 324 -10.75 84.15 23.76
C THR A 324 -11.75 84.96 22.92
N ASP A 325 -12.34 86.02 23.48
CA ASP A 325 -13.17 86.97 22.73
C ASP A 325 -12.34 87.97 21.88
N ARG A 326 -11.07 88.18 22.26
CA ARG A 326 -10.05 89.07 21.64
C ARG A 326 -10.22 90.57 21.92
N ASP A 327 -10.69 90.92 23.12
CA ASP A 327 -10.62 92.25 23.73
C ASP A 327 -9.17 92.74 23.94
N GLY A 328 -8.24 91.83 24.25
CA GLY A 328 -6.84 92.14 24.59
C GLY A 328 -6.49 91.95 26.06
N VAL A 329 -7.26 91.13 26.78
CA VAL A 329 -7.01 90.70 28.17
C VAL A 329 -6.93 89.17 28.16
N ALA A 330 -5.92 88.59 28.81
CA ALA A 330 -5.83 87.14 28.88
C ALA A 330 -6.92 86.55 29.81
N ASP A 331 -7.59 85.49 29.37
CA ASP A 331 -8.83 84.92 29.95
C ASP A 331 -8.77 84.74 31.48
N PHE A 332 -7.60 84.39 32.01
CA PHE A 332 -7.30 84.28 33.44
C PHE A 332 -7.62 85.55 34.28
N TYR A 333 -7.97 86.67 33.64
CA TYR A 333 -8.30 87.94 34.27
C TYR A 333 -9.70 88.52 33.93
N ASP A 334 -10.53 87.86 33.10
CA ASP A 334 -11.87 88.34 32.71
C ASP A 334 -13.02 87.59 33.46
N PRO A 335 -14.31 87.90 33.21
CA PRO A 335 -15.45 87.20 33.85
C PRO A 335 -16.71 87.02 32.97
N ASP A 336 -16.54 86.93 31.65
CA ASP A 336 -17.56 86.73 30.59
C ASP A 336 -16.80 86.32 29.31
N ASP A 337 -15.91 85.33 29.45
CA ASP A 337 -14.65 85.20 28.69
C ASP A 337 -14.83 84.93 27.17
N ASP A 338 -16.04 84.59 26.72
CA ASP A 338 -16.41 84.34 25.32
C ASP A 338 -17.47 85.32 24.75
N ASN A 339 -18.09 86.14 25.60
CA ASN A 339 -19.16 87.08 25.29
C ASN A 339 -20.35 86.48 24.48
N ASP A 340 -20.88 85.32 24.88
CA ASP A 340 -22.18 84.78 24.46
C ASP A 340 -23.36 85.61 25.01
N GLY A 341 -23.35 85.87 26.33
CA GLY A 341 -24.47 86.47 27.07
C GLY A 341 -24.94 85.69 28.31
N VAL A 342 -24.40 84.50 28.57
CA VAL A 342 -24.40 83.83 29.88
C VAL A 342 -23.01 83.95 30.50
N ALA A 343 -22.94 84.39 31.77
CA ALA A 343 -21.66 84.60 32.46
C ALA A 343 -21.17 83.33 33.18
N ASP A 344 -19.86 83.17 33.33
CA ASP A 344 -19.13 81.94 33.69
C ASP A 344 -19.64 81.17 34.92
N ALA A 345 -20.24 81.90 35.86
CA ALA A 345 -20.73 81.34 37.12
C ALA A 345 -22.12 80.67 37.02
N ASP A 346 -22.88 80.97 35.96
CA ASP A 346 -24.17 80.35 35.64
C ASP A 346 -24.11 79.53 34.33
N ASP A 347 -23.05 79.66 33.51
CA ASP A 347 -22.80 78.76 32.37
C ASP A 347 -22.05 77.47 32.79
N ARG A 348 -22.02 76.51 31.86
CA ARG A 348 -21.29 75.24 31.93
C ARG A 348 -20.03 75.25 31.05
N PHE A 349 -20.01 76.06 29.98
CA PHE A 349 -18.92 76.20 29.00
C PHE A 349 -18.48 77.65 28.88
N PRO A 350 -17.91 78.24 29.95
CA PRO A 350 -17.62 79.68 30.05
C PRO A 350 -16.62 80.26 29.03
N LEU A 351 -16.04 79.41 28.18
CA LEU A 351 -15.05 79.75 27.15
C LEU A 351 -15.53 79.38 25.73
N ASP A 352 -16.73 78.81 25.57
CA ASP A 352 -17.30 78.47 24.25
C ASP A 352 -18.70 79.04 24.05
N ARG A 353 -18.69 80.20 23.40
CA ARG A 353 -19.81 81.05 22.96
C ARG A 353 -20.90 80.42 22.09
N TYR A 354 -20.96 79.10 22.01
CA TYR A 354 -21.95 78.30 21.29
C TYR A 354 -22.57 77.18 22.15
N GLU A 355 -21.98 76.85 23.30
CA GLU A 355 -22.44 75.83 24.24
C GLU A 355 -22.96 76.47 25.54
N THR A 356 -24.01 75.89 26.14
CA THR A 356 -24.60 76.39 27.41
C THR A 356 -25.19 75.27 28.30
N THR A 357 -25.10 74.01 27.87
CA THR A 357 -25.74 72.85 28.51
C THR A 357 -24.90 71.59 28.36
N ASP A 358 -25.05 70.69 29.33
CA ASP A 358 -24.37 69.40 29.45
C ASP A 358 -25.41 68.42 30.02
N PHE A 359 -25.81 67.42 29.22
CA PHE A 359 -27.03 66.63 29.46
C PHE A 359 -26.86 65.54 30.52
N ASP A 360 -25.75 64.81 30.48
CA ASP A 360 -25.42 63.73 31.41
C ASP A 360 -24.56 64.18 32.61
N SER A 361 -24.03 65.41 32.53
CA SER A 361 -23.15 66.08 33.49
C SER A 361 -21.67 65.66 33.48
N ASP A 362 -21.13 65.12 32.37
CA ASP A 362 -19.73 64.68 32.25
C ASP A 362 -18.71 65.83 32.14
N GLY A 363 -19.09 66.94 31.49
CA GLY A 363 -18.22 68.10 31.24
C GLY A 363 -17.93 68.44 29.78
N VAL A 364 -18.63 67.87 28.80
CA VAL A 364 -18.68 68.35 27.40
C VAL A 364 -20.09 68.90 27.06
N GLY A 365 -20.20 69.81 26.09
CA GLY A 365 -21.42 70.58 25.83
C GLY A 365 -22.30 70.02 24.71
N ASP A 366 -23.63 70.00 24.91
CA ASP A 366 -24.69 69.36 24.09
C ASP A 366 -24.62 69.49 22.54
N ASN A 367 -23.86 70.41 21.94
CA ASN A 367 -23.72 70.53 20.46
C ASN A 367 -22.29 70.20 19.95
N SER A 368 -21.35 69.93 20.85
CA SER A 368 -19.92 69.68 20.61
C SER A 368 -19.41 68.41 21.29
N ASP A 369 -20.15 67.93 22.29
CA ASP A 369 -20.06 66.57 22.78
C ASP A 369 -20.31 65.60 21.63
N GLN A 370 -19.70 64.43 21.77
CA GLN A 370 -19.84 63.35 20.84
C GLN A 370 -20.44 62.11 21.50
N ASP A 371 -20.84 62.07 22.78
CA ASP A 371 -21.49 60.92 23.42
C ASP A 371 -22.55 61.43 24.44
N ASP A 372 -23.57 62.16 23.94
CA ASP A 372 -24.58 63.00 24.65
C ASP A 372 -25.31 62.32 25.86
N ASP A 373 -25.08 61.03 26.12
CA ASP A 373 -25.62 60.27 27.26
C ASP A 373 -24.67 59.26 27.96
N ASN A 374 -23.40 59.20 27.55
CA ASN A 374 -22.33 58.35 28.08
C ASN A 374 -22.59 56.82 28.06
N ASP A 375 -23.32 56.30 27.05
CA ASP A 375 -23.39 54.86 26.71
C ASP A 375 -21.99 54.28 26.35
N SER A 376 -21.01 55.15 26.09
CA SER A 376 -19.64 54.89 25.59
C SER A 376 -19.59 54.67 24.07
N VAL A 377 -20.49 55.32 23.34
CA VAL A 377 -20.65 55.22 21.89
C VAL A 377 -20.92 56.59 21.28
N PRO A 378 -20.00 57.12 20.45
CA PRO A 378 -20.18 58.48 20.01
C PRO A 378 -21.35 58.75 19.04
N ASP A 379 -22.22 59.73 19.31
CA ASP A 379 -23.24 60.43 18.50
C ASP A 379 -23.16 60.26 16.98
N ALA A 380 -21.98 60.49 16.40
CA ALA A 380 -21.76 60.39 14.96
C ALA A 380 -21.89 58.94 14.42
N ASN A 381 -21.86 57.97 15.31
CA ASN A 381 -22.00 56.53 15.12
C ASN A 381 -23.20 55.96 15.90
N ASP A 382 -23.62 56.64 16.96
CA ASP A 382 -24.89 56.41 17.64
C ASP A 382 -26.08 56.75 16.73
N ALA A 383 -27.26 56.27 17.11
CA ALA A 383 -28.51 56.54 16.42
C ALA A 383 -29.64 57.01 17.33
N TYR A 384 -29.39 57.04 18.64
CA TYR A 384 -30.29 57.46 19.71
C TYR A 384 -29.48 58.15 20.82
N PRO A 385 -28.73 59.25 20.55
CA PRO A 385 -27.72 59.79 21.48
C PRO A 385 -28.21 60.27 22.87
N ARG A 386 -29.49 60.09 23.21
CA ARG A 386 -30.09 60.49 24.49
C ARG A 386 -30.99 59.39 25.08
N ASP A 387 -30.60 58.13 24.86
CA ASP A 387 -31.14 56.90 25.44
C ASP A 387 -30.03 55.86 25.68
N ALA A 388 -29.26 56.05 26.77
CA ALA A 388 -28.06 55.32 27.23
C ALA A 388 -28.23 53.81 27.55
N GLN A 389 -29.05 53.11 26.77
CA GLN A 389 -29.23 51.67 26.73
C GLN A 389 -29.22 51.13 25.30
N ARG A 390 -29.09 51.99 24.26
CA ARG A 390 -29.57 51.66 22.92
C ARG A 390 -28.84 52.34 21.74
N TRP A 391 -27.52 52.34 21.74
CA TRP A 391 -26.69 52.92 20.68
C TRP A 391 -26.90 52.44 19.23
N GLN A 392 -27.14 51.14 18.99
CA GLN A 392 -27.09 50.59 17.62
C GLN A 392 -28.43 50.54 16.87
N LEU A 393 -28.39 50.93 15.61
CA LEU A 393 -29.39 50.55 14.61
C LEU A 393 -29.34 49.05 14.29
N LEU A 394 -30.52 48.42 14.20
CA LEU A 394 -30.66 47.04 13.71
C LEU A 394 -29.96 46.87 12.35
N THR A 395 -29.02 45.94 12.27
CA THR A 395 -28.25 45.62 11.06
C THR A 395 -28.13 44.11 10.86
N VAL A 396 -27.72 43.68 9.66
CA VAL A 396 -27.47 42.28 9.34
C VAL A 396 -26.13 42.16 8.63
N GLY A 397 -25.31 41.19 9.02
CA GLY A 397 -23.93 41.07 8.53
C GLY A 397 -23.78 40.54 7.09
N GLN A 398 -24.88 40.32 6.37
CA GLN A 398 -24.89 39.78 5.00
C GLN A 398 -26.12 40.27 4.23
N ASP A 399 -25.92 40.99 3.11
CA ASP A 399 -27.00 41.40 2.20
C ASP A 399 -27.63 40.21 1.45
N SER A 400 -26.89 39.11 1.31
CA SER A 400 -27.37 37.90 0.66
C SER A 400 -26.74 36.62 1.18
N VAL A 401 -27.49 35.51 1.09
CA VAL A 401 -27.07 34.17 1.50
C VAL A 401 -27.22 33.20 0.33
N ALA A 402 -26.13 32.57 -0.09
CA ALA A 402 -26.13 31.54 -1.11
C ALA A 402 -26.27 30.14 -0.47
N LEU A 403 -27.31 29.41 -0.87
CA LEU A 403 -27.62 28.05 -0.44
C LEU A 403 -27.50 27.09 -1.61
N ASN A 404 -26.88 25.93 -1.39
CA ASN A 404 -26.70 24.89 -2.41
C ASN A 404 -27.42 23.62 -2.00
N GLY A 405 -28.37 23.17 -2.83
CA GLY A 405 -29.18 21.99 -2.61
C GLY A 405 -29.10 20.98 -3.75
N VAL A 406 -29.65 19.80 -3.49
CA VAL A 406 -29.73 18.69 -4.45
C VAL A 406 -31.18 18.25 -4.56
N LEU A 407 -31.72 18.20 -5.78
CA LEU A 407 -33.11 17.84 -6.04
C LEU A 407 -33.42 16.46 -5.44
N GLY A 408 -34.47 16.40 -4.61
CA GLY A 408 -34.86 15.15 -3.94
C GLY A 408 -34.02 14.76 -2.72
N SER A 409 -33.08 15.58 -2.27
CA SER A 409 -32.30 15.26 -1.07
C SER A 409 -33.14 15.32 0.22
N SER A 410 -32.79 14.48 1.20
CA SER A 410 -33.25 14.61 2.59
C SER A 410 -32.50 15.69 3.36
N VAL A 411 -31.36 16.17 2.84
CA VAL A 411 -30.52 17.17 3.48
C VAL A 411 -30.98 18.54 3.01
N MET A 412 -31.61 19.30 3.91
CA MET A 412 -32.01 20.67 3.63
C MET A 412 -30.76 21.59 3.65
N PRO A 413 -30.56 22.45 2.63
CA PRO A 413 -29.49 23.43 2.65
C PRO A 413 -29.67 24.41 3.81
N THR A 414 -28.57 24.75 4.49
CA THR A 414 -28.57 25.71 5.58
C THR A 414 -27.55 26.82 5.37
N GLY A 415 -27.86 27.99 5.92
CA GLY A 415 -26.98 29.16 5.99
C GLY A 415 -27.20 29.90 7.29
N VAL A 416 -26.40 30.94 7.56
CA VAL A 416 -26.52 31.74 8.79
C VAL A 416 -26.46 33.22 8.45
N VAL A 417 -27.45 33.97 8.93
CA VAL A 417 -27.40 35.44 8.98
C VAL A 417 -27.07 35.85 10.41
N SER A 418 -26.09 36.72 10.59
CA SER A 418 -25.86 37.41 11.86
C SER A 418 -26.68 38.70 11.87
N VAL A 419 -27.61 38.81 12.82
CA VAL A 419 -28.27 40.07 13.16
C VAL A 419 -27.42 40.78 14.20
N ASN A 420 -27.18 42.08 14.01
CA ASN A 420 -26.37 42.93 14.86
C ASN A 420 -27.21 44.14 15.31
N GLY A 421 -26.76 44.82 16.36
CA GLY A 421 -27.55 45.74 17.16
C GLY A 421 -27.45 45.33 18.63
N PHE A 422 -26.85 46.18 19.48
CA PHE A 422 -26.83 45.97 20.93
C PHE A 422 -28.22 46.23 21.51
N ASP A 423 -28.76 45.28 22.26
CA ASP A 423 -30.12 45.18 22.84
C ASP A 423 -31.33 45.64 21.98
N ALA A 424 -31.14 45.90 20.68
CA ALA A 424 -32.19 46.16 19.72
C ALA A 424 -33.11 44.93 19.58
N PRO A 425 -34.45 45.08 19.76
CA PRO A 425 -35.40 44.02 19.50
C PRO A 425 -35.65 43.87 17.99
N TRP A 426 -35.83 42.64 17.54
CA TRP A 426 -36.06 42.36 16.13
C TRP A 426 -37.07 41.24 15.91
N GLN A 427 -37.77 41.34 14.78
CA GLN A 427 -38.67 40.32 14.22
C GLN A 427 -38.21 40.00 12.80
N VAL A 428 -38.43 38.78 12.33
CA VAL A 428 -38.09 38.38 10.95
C VAL A 428 -39.23 37.65 10.26
N SER A 429 -39.54 38.10 9.05
CA SER A 429 -40.48 37.47 8.12
C SER A 429 -39.77 36.98 6.86
N SER A 430 -40.39 36.05 6.13
CA SER A 430 -39.84 35.44 4.92
C SER A 430 -40.83 35.54 3.76
N SER A 431 -40.38 35.99 2.60
CA SER A 431 -41.21 36.13 1.40
C SER A 431 -41.58 34.80 0.74
N ALA A 432 -40.97 33.68 1.17
CA ALA A 432 -41.21 32.37 0.60
C ALA A 432 -41.20 31.26 1.68
N SER A 433 -42.22 30.41 1.69
CA SER A 433 -42.40 29.35 2.69
C SER A 433 -41.31 28.26 2.69
N TRP A 434 -40.47 28.21 1.65
CA TRP A 434 -39.29 27.33 1.63
C TRP A 434 -38.11 27.88 2.43
N ALA A 435 -37.98 29.20 2.57
CA ALA A 435 -36.89 29.83 3.31
C ALA A 435 -37.31 30.01 4.79
N GLN A 436 -37.04 28.98 5.59
CA GLN A 436 -37.40 28.93 7.02
C GLN A 436 -36.24 29.44 7.89
N VAL A 437 -36.56 30.04 9.03
CA VAL A 437 -35.59 30.60 9.99
C VAL A 437 -35.70 29.91 11.35
N SER A 438 -34.59 29.75 12.06
CA SER A 438 -34.56 29.05 13.36
C SER A 438 -35.29 29.76 14.50
N ARG A 439 -35.59 31.05 14.34
CA ARG A 439 -36.39 31.90 15.24
C ARG A 439 -36.94 33.09 14.48
N THR A 440 -38.15 33.54 14.84
CA THR A 440 -38.87 34.64 14.17
C THR A 440 -38.74 35.99 14.89
N SER A 441 -38.12 36.02 16.07
CA SER A 441 -37.81 37.25 16.81
C SER A 441 -36.71 37.02 17.85
N GLY A 442 -36.18 38.12 18.40
CA GLY A 442 -35.20 38.14 19.47
C GLY A 442 -34.82 39.56 19.87
N VAL A 443 -33.73 39.67 20.63
CA VAL A 443 -33.13 40.91 21.12
C VAL A 443 -31.60 40.73 21.04
N GLY A 444 -30.87 41.80 20.71
CA GLY A 444 -29.41 41.80 20.69
C GLY A 444 -28.76 40.94 19.59
N PRO A 445 -27.41 40.87 19.57
CA PRO A 445 -26.64 40.22 18.51
C PRO A 445 -26.93 38.71 18.42
N ALA A 446 -27.31 38.25 17.22
CA ALA A 446 -28.05 37.01 17.05
C ALA A 446 -27.79 36.30 15.72
N ASN A 447 -27.17 35.12 15.79
CA ASN A 447 -27.09 34.20 14.64
C ASN A 447 -28.42 33.51 14.37
N ILE A 448 -28.89 33.56 13.12
CA ILE A 448 -30.15 33.02 12.62
C ILE A 448 -29.84 31.95 11.57
N THR A 449 -30.16 30.69 11.86
CA THR A 449 -29.98 29.61 10.87
C THR A 449 -31.14 29.66 9.89
N ILE A 450 -30.84 29.88 8.61
CA ILE A 450 -31.77 29.67 7.50
C ILE A 450 -31.75 28.19 7.15
N THR A 451 -32.91 27.58 6.94
CA THR A 451 -33.07 26.21 6.44
C THR A 451 -34.01 26.23 5.24
N ALA A 452 -33.54 25.75 4.09
CA ALA A 452 -34.31 25.70 2.86
C ALA A 452 -35.11 24.38 2.75
N ASP A 453 -36.43 24.43 2.93
CA ASP A 453 -37.30 23.30 2.63
C ASP A 453 -37.43 23.09 1.11
N THR A 454 -36.58 22.23 0.58
CA THR A 454 -36.58 21.86 -0.83
C THR A 454 -37.72 20.93 -1.23
N SER A 455 -38.64 20.54 -0.32
CA SER A 455 -39.60 19.44 -0.57
C SER A 455 -40.50 19.65 -1.79
N GLN A 456 -40.90 20.89 -2.07
CA GLN A 456 -41.78 21.27 -3.20
C GLN A 456 -41.03 21.93 -4.37
N LEU A 457 -39.71 22.06 -4.31
CA LEU A 457 -38.92 22.77 -5.31
C LEU A 457 -38.35 21.82 -6.39
N GLY A 458 -38.26 22.34 -7.61
CA GLY A 458 -37.56 21.72 -8.75
C GLY A 458 -36.11 22.18 -8.85
N ALA A 459 -35.35 21.62 -9.80
CA ALA A 459 -33.97 22.05 -10.05
C ALA A 459 -33.89 23.48 -10.61
N GLY A 460 -32.73 24.13 -10.44
CA GLY A 460 -32.48 25.53 -10.81
C GLY A 460 -32.47 26.49 -9.61
N THR A 461 -32.46 27.79 -9.90
CA THR A 461 -32.31 28.86 -8.92
C THR A 461 -33.66 29.35 -8.38
N HIS A 462 -33.77 29.50 -7.07
CA HIS A 462 -34.94 30.03 -6.35
C HIS A 462 -34.50 31.19 -5.46
N ALA A 463 -35.27 32.28 -5.43
CA ALA A 463 -34.97 33.48 -4.64
C ALA A 463 -36.04 33.71 -3.57
N ALA A 464 -35.62 34.19 -2.40
CA ALA A 464 -36.47 34.66 -1.31
C ALA A 464 -35.85 35.89 -0.64
N SER A 465 -36.67 36.68 0.04
CA SER A 465 -36.25 37.81 0.86
C SER A 465 -36.64 37.57 2.30
N LEU A 466 -35.69 37.73 3.22
CA LEU A 466 -35.96 37.80 4.66
C LEU A 466 -35.97 39.27 5.06
N VAL A 467 -37.07 39.71 5.68
CA VAL A 467 -37.22 41.09 6.18
C VAL A 467 -37.07 41.06 7.68
N PHE A 468 -36.01 41.68 8.18
CA PHE A 468 -35.74 41.90 9.59
C PHE A 468 -36.25 43.29 9.98
N ALA A 469 -37.17 43.36 10.92
CA ALA A 469 -37.81 44.60 11.34
C ALA A 469 -37.57 44.86 12.84
N ASP A 470 -37.18 46.08 13.19
CA ASP A 470 -37.21 46.56 14.57
C ASP A 470 -38.60 47.15 14.86
N PRO A 471 -39.36 46.59 15.81
CA PRO A 471 -40.74 46.99 16.07
C PRO A 471 -40.88 48.30 16.86
N GLU A 472 -39.79 48.87 17.38
CA GLU A 472 -39.84 50.06 18.24
C GLU A 472 -39.49 51.35 17.49
N VAL A 473 -38.79 51.25 16.36
CA VAL A 473 -38.19 52.40 15.63
C VAL A 473 -38.49 52.39 14.11
N GLU A 474 -39.52 51.64 13.68
CA GLU A 474 -39.99 51.52 12.28
C GLU A 474 -38.89 51.23 11.21
N ARG A 475 -37.86 50.47 11.56
CA ARG A 475 -36.73 50.14 10.68
C ARG A 475 -36.82 48.71 10.12
N GLU A 476 -36.70 48.56 8.80
CA GLU A 476 -36.60 47.26 8.12
C GLU A 476 -35.27 47.09 7.37
N VAL A 477 -34.73 45.87 7.35
CA VAL A 477 -33.51 45.46 6.63
C VAL A 477 -33.77 44.14 5.90
N VAL A 478 -33.37 44.04 4.63
CA VAL A 478 -33.77 42.92 3.75
C VAL A 478 -32.57 42.10 3.28
N VAL A 479 -32.55 40.80 3.60
CA VAL A 479 -31.53 39.84 3.16
C VAL A 479 -32.06 38.98 2.01
N THR A 480 -31.30 38.87 0.92
CA THR A 480 -31.66 38.06 -0.25
C THR A 480 -31.11 36.63 -0.15
N VAL A 481 -31.98 35.63 0.00
CA VAL A 481 -31.59 34.22 -0.01
C VAL A 481 -31.68 33.68 -1.44
N GLN A 482 -30.54 33.25 -1.99
CA GLN A 482 -30.45 32.56 -3.28
C GLN A 482 -30.21 31.08 -3.04
N LEU A 483 -31.08 30.22 -3.57
CA LEU A 483 -31.00 28.77 -3.45
C LEU A 483 -30.82 28.15 -4.84
N GLU A 484 -29.66 27.55 -5.09
CA GLU A 484 -29.45 26.73 -6.29
C GLU A 484 -29.70 25.25 -5.98
N ILE A 485 -30.62 24.62 -6.72
CA ILE A 485 -30.93 23.19 -6.60
C ILE A 485 -30.35 22.47 -7.81
N ALA A 486 -29.22 21.80 -7.61
CA ALA A 486 -28.58 20.95 -8.61
C ALA A 486 -29.34 19.63 -8.81
N LEU A 487 -29.18 19.02 -9.99
CA LEU A 487 -29.58 17.64 -10.22
C LEU A 487 -28.68 16.69 -9.39
N PRO A 488 -29.21 15.58 -8.84
CA PRO A 488 -28.41 14.63 -8.10
C PRO A 488 -27.47 13.84 -9.02
N THR A 489 -26.35 13.41 -8.44
CA THR A 489 -25.26 12.70 -9.12
C THR A 489 -25.20 11.26 -8.66
N ILE A 490 -25.22 10.33 -9.62
CA ILE A 490 -24.89 8.92 -9.37
C ILE A 490 -23.36 8.80 -9.27
N SER A 491 -22.88 8.38 -8.10
CA SER A 491 -21.46 8.14 -7.84
C SER A 491 -21.17 6.64 -7.77
N ILE A 492 -19.97 6.23 -8.18
CA ILE A 492 -19.52 4.85 -8.25
C ILE A 492 -18.03 4.77 -7.89
N VAL A 493 -17.62 3.72 -7.18
CA VAL A 493 -16.22 3.55 -6.74
C VAL A 493 -15.31 3.07 -7.88
N ALA A 494 -15.81 2.18 -8.75
CA ALA A 494 -15.05 1.64 -9.87
C ALA A 494 -15.12 2.55 -11.12
N THR A 495 -13.97 2.74 -11.78
CA THR A 495 -13.87 3.41 -13.09
C THR A 495 -14.31 2.52 -14.26
N SER A 496 -14.26 1.21 -14.08
CA SER A 496 -14.74 0.17 -14.99
C SER A 496 -15.05 -1.11 -14.19
N LEU A 497 -15.99 -1.92 -14.68
CA LEU A 497 -16.27 -3.26 -14.16
C LEU A 497 -15.49 -4.29 -14.98
N THR A 498 -14.44 -4.85 -14.39
CA THR A 498 -13.60 -5.87 -15.03
C THR A 498 -13.93 -7.26 -14.48
N ILE A 499 -14.02 -8.24 -15.38
CA ILE A 499 -14.02 -9.68 -15.08
C ILE A 499 -12.85 -10.31 -15.87
N ASP A 500 -11.96 -11.03 -15.19
CA ASP A 500 -10.89 -11.82 -15.84
C ASP A 500 -11.14 -13.30 -15.54
N GLY A 501 -11.65 -14.02 -16.54
CA GLY A 501 -12.16 -15.38 -16.44
C GLY A 501 -11.08 -16.45 -16.39
N SER A 502 -10.12 -16.32 -15.46
CA SER A 502 -9.11 -17.35 -15.24
C SER A 502 -9.73 -18.64 -14.71
N LEU A 503 -9.26 -19.78 -15.23
CA LEU A 503 -9.66 -21.14 -14.84
C LEU A 503 -11.17 -21.39 -14.97
N GLY A 504 -11.62 -21.67 -16.18
CA GLY A 504 -12.99 -22.11 -16.42
C GLY A 504 -14.05 -21.14 -15.90
N TRP A 505 -13.74 -19.84 -15.93
CA TRP A 505 -14.56 -18.76 -15.39
C TRP A 505 -14.93 -18.91 -13.91
N SER A 506 -13.90 -19.10 -13.07
CA SER A 506 -14.01 -19.05 -11.60
C SER A 506 -14.65 -17.77 -11.01
N GLN A 507 -14.81 -16.69 -11.81
CA GLN A 507 -15.46 -15.44 -11.40
C GLN A 507 -16.48 -14.95 -12.46
N PRO A 508 -17.70 -15.52 -12.54
CA PRO A 508 -18.73 -15.07 -13.47
C PRO A 508 -19.43 -13.77 -13.02
N THR A 509 -19.03 -13.18 -11.88
CA THR A 509 -19.64 -11.96 -11.32
C THR A 509 -18.61 -11.01 -10.75
N THR A 510 -18.82 -9.70 -10.93
CA THR A 510 -18.06 -8.62 -10.27
C THR A 510 -19.02 -7.62 -9.62
N THR A 511 -18.58 -6.95 -8.54
CA THR A 511 -19.45 -6.01 -7.79
C THR A 511 -18.74 -4.73 -7.39
N THR A 512 -19.48 -3.63 -7.29
CA THR A 512 -18.98 -2.35 -6.78
C THR A 512 -20.07 -1.55 -6.07
N ASN A 513 -19.67 -0.52 -5.32
CA ASN A 513 -20.61 0.33 -4.60
C ASN A 513 -21.04 1.53 -5.45
N VAL A 514 -22.36 1.77 -5.48
CA VAL A 514 -23.03 2.90 -6.12
C VAL A 514 -23.86 3.71 -5.12
N THR A 515 -23.86 5.03 -5.25
CA THR A 515 -24.59 5.97 -4.40
C THR A 515 -25.27 7.06 -5.23
N LEU A 516 -26.24 7.74 -4.61
CA LEU A 516 -26.90 8.93 -5.13
C LEU A 516 -26.92 9.98 -4.01
N ASN A 517 -26.56 11.24 -4.28
CA ASN A 517 -26.38 12.27 -3.25
C ASN A 517 -27.69 12.87 -2.66
N THR A 518 -28.75 12.06 -2.54
CA THR A 518 -30.08 12.43 -2.03
C THR A 518 -30.28 12.21 -0.52
N GLY A 519 -29.20 12.05 0.24
CA GLY A 519 -29.26 11.79 1.68
C GLY A 519 -29.92 10.45 2.01
N THR A 520 -30.84 10.45 2.98
CA THR A 520 -31.59 9.25 3.42
C THR A 520 -32.74 8.87 2.47
N LEU A 521 -33.18 9.78 1.60
CA LEU A 521 -34.19 9.49 0.58
C LEU A 521 -33.58 8.63 -0.53
N ARG A 522 -34.27 7.54 -0.88
CA ARG A 522 -33.85 6.60 -1.93
C ARG A 522 -34.82 6.63 -3.11
N TYR A 523 -34.27 6.61 -4.32
CA TYR A 523 -35.02 6.71 -5.57
C TYR A 523 -34.85 5.46 -6.44
N PRO A 524 -35.88 5.07 -7.23
CA PRO A 524 -35.78 3.94 -8.16
C PRO A 524 -34.63 4.11 -9.14
N VAL A 525 -33.93 3.00 -9.42
CA VAL A 525 -32.83 2.93 -10.37
C VAL A 525 -32.95 1.68 -11.25
N THR A 526 -32.62 1.80 -12.53
CA THR A 526 -32.37 0.67 -13.42
C THR A 526 -30.88 0.57 -13.74
N ALA A 527 -30.42 -0.65 -14.00
CA ALA A 527 -29.11 -0.93 -14.58
C ALA A 527 -29.35 -1.68 -15.89
N GLU A 528 -29.11 -1.01 -17.01
CA GLU A 528 -29.21 -1.57 -18.35
C GLU A 528 -27.81 -1.95 -18.83
N VAL A 529 -27.66 -3.10 -19.47
CA VAL A 529 -26.37 -3.56 -20.01
C VAL A 529 -26.38 -3.40 -21.53
N ASP A 530 -25.34 -2.76 -22.05
CA ASP A 530 -25.01 -2.68 -23.47
C ASP A 530 -23.69 -3.45 -23.68
N PHE A 531 -23.81 -4.75 -23.94
CA PHE A 531 -22.72 -5.71 -24.10
C PHE A 531 -23.11 -6.66 -25.24
N THR A 532 -22.13 -7.28 -25.91
CA THR A 532 -22.39 -8.17 -27.05
C THR A 532 -21.78 -9.55 -26.78
N PRO A 533 -22.57 -10.65 -26.84
CA PRO A 533 -24.02 -10.68 -27.08
C PRO A 533 -24.83 -10.16 -25.88
N SER A 534 -26.00 -9.55 -26.15
CA SER A 534 -26.82 -8.86 -25.14
C SER A 534 -27.26 -9.75 -23.99
N ASP A 535 -27.57 -11.01 -24.29
CA ASP A 535 -28.24 -11.91 -23.37
C ASP A 535 -27.23 -12.60 -22.42
N THR A 536 -25.93 -12.40 -22.67
CA THR A 536 -24.83 -12.98 -21.86
C THR A 536 -24.51 -12.15 -20.62
N ALA A 537 -25.05 -10.95 -20.46
CA ALA A 537 -24.60 -10.01 -19.44
C ALA A 537 -25.77 -9.30 -18.73
N ILE A 538 -25.86 -9.44 -17.41
CA ILE A 538 -26.91 -8.81 -16.59
C ILE A 538 -26.32 -7.95 -15.48
N ALA A 539 -26.86 -6.75 -15.29
CA ALA A 539 -26.52 -5.87 -14.18
C ALA A 539 -27.72 -5.70 -13.24
N SER A 540 -27.47 -5.67 -11.94
CA SER A 540 -28.50 -5.53 -10.92
C SER A 540 -28.01 -4.67 -9.75
N ILE A 541 -28.93 -3.96 -9.10
CA ILE A 541 -28.61 -3.08 -7.96
C ILE A 541 -29.38 -3.56 -6.73
N SER A 542 -28.67 -3.75 -5.61
CA SER A 542 -29.24 -4.28 -4.37
C SER A 542 -30.43 -3.45 -3.87
N GLY A 543 -31.64 -4.01 -3.95
CA GLY A 543 -32.87 -3.35 -3.52
C GLY A 543 -33.42 -2.28 -4.49
N GLY A 544 -32.95 -2.24 -5.74
CA GLY A 544 -33.55 -1.45 -6.84
C GLY A 544 -33.63 0.07 -6.62
N THR A 545 -32.92 0.60 -5.62
CA THR A 545 -33.01 2.01 -5.20
C THR A 545 -31.66 2.55 -4.74
N LEU A 546 -31.32 3.78 -5.15
CA LEU A 546 -30.12 4.50 -4.69
C LEU A 546 -30.47 5.63 -3.74
N GLY A 547 -29.62 5.84 -2.73
CA GLY A 547 -29.54 7.04 -1.90
C GLY A 547 -28.09 7.23 -1.47
N GLN A 548 -27.83 8.02 -0.41
CA GLN A 548 -26.46 8.30 0.01
C GLN A 548 -25.78 7.08 0.66
N THR A 549 -26.56 6.19 1.28
CA THR A 549 -26.11 4.85 1.69
C THR A 549 -25.93 3.95 0.47
N ALA A 550 -24.70 3.45 0.31
CA ALA A 550 -24.29 2.60 -0.81
C ALA A 550 -25.24 1.42 -1.05
N ALA A 551 -25.55 1.19 -2.32
CA ALA A 551 -26.08 -0.06 -2.84
C ALA A 551 -24.98 -0.79 -3.61
N GLN A 552 -25.05 -2.11 -3.65
CA GLN A 552 -24.14 -2.93 -4.46
C GLN A 552 -24.70 -3.00 -5.88
N LEU A 553 -23.90 -2.58 -6.85
CA LEU A 553 -24.08 -2.90 -8.26
C LEU A 553 -23.34 -4.21 -8.53
N THR A 554 -24.07 -5.22 -8.99
CA THR A 554 -23.52 -6.53 -9.39
C THR A 554 -23.68 -6.69 -10.90
N LEU A 555 -22.58 -6.93 -11.59
CA LEU A 555 -22.54 -7.42 -12.97
C LEU A 555 -22.31 -8.93 -12.93
N ALA A 556 -23.09 -9.68 -13.69
CA ALA A 556 -22.92 -11.11 -13.90
C ALA A 556 -22.88 -11.42 -15.41
N ILE A 557 -22.04 -12.37 -15.79
CA ILE A 557 -21.85 -12.85 -17.16
C ILE A 557 -22.22 -14.34 -17.20
N ALA A 558 -22.82 -14.79 -18.31
CA ALA A 558 -23.02 -16.20 -18.67
C ALA A 558 -21.83 -16.64 -19.56
N PRO A 559 -20.78 -17.25 -18.98
CA PRO A 559 -19.52 -17.49 -19.67
C PRO A 559 -19.63 -18.48 -20.83
N GLU A 560 -20.55 -19.45 -20.75
CA GLU A 560 -20.77 -20.50 -21.75
C GLU A 560 -21.33 -19.98 -23.08
N GLN A 561 -21.72 -18.70 -23.13
CA GLN A 561 -22.23 -18.02 -24.32
C GLN A 561 -21.23 -16.98 -24.87
N LEU A 562 -20.03 -16.89 -24.28
CA LEU A 562 -18.99 -15.94 -24.66
C LEU A 562 -17.71 -16.71 -25.04
N GLY A 563 -17.33 -16.62 -26.31
CA GLY A 563 -16.08 -17.23 -26.82
C GLY A 563 -14.82 -16.54 -26.27
N GLY A 564 -13.67 -17.19 -26.41
CA GLY A 564 -12.39 -16.75 -25.88
C GLY A 564 -11.95 -15.36 -26.37
N GLY A 565 -11.14 -14.66 -25.54
CA GLY A 565 -10.57 -13.33 -25.86
C GLY A 565 -11.15 -12.17 -25.05
N GLU A 566 -10.94 -10.94 -25.52
CA GLU A 566 -11.43 -9.71 -24.85
C GLU A 566 -12.77 -9.23 -25.40
N HIS A 567 -13.70 -8.93 -24.49
CA HIS A 567 -15.03 -8.39 -24.79
C HIS A 567 -15.31 -7.13 -23.97
N THR A 568 -15.98 -6.15 -24.56
CA THR A 568 -16.23 -4.84 -23.92
C THR A 568 -17.67 -4.38 -24.10
N GLY A 569 -18.18 -3.65 -23.11
CA GLY A 569 -19.51 -3.03 -23.16
C GLY A 569 -19.66 -1.94 -22.11
N THR A 570 -20.89 -1.64 -21.70
CA THR A 570 -21.18 -0.71 -20.61
C THR A 570 -22.38 -1.12 -19.77
N VAL A 571 -22.39 -0.72 -18.49
CA VAL A 571 -23.61 -0.63 -17.67
C VAL A 571 -24.09 0.82 -17.68
N ARG A 572 -25.33 1.06 -18.09
CA ARG A 572 -26.02 2.34 -17.95
C ARG A 572 -26.90 2.30 -16.70
N LEU A 573 -26.51 3.08 -15.70
CA LEU A 573 -27.31 3.33 -14.51
C LEU A 573 -28.27 4.49 -14.81
N THR A 574 -29.57 4.31 -14.63
CA THR A 574 -30.58 5.36 -14.82
C THR A 574 -31.46 5.48 -13.58
N ALA A 575 -31.46 6.64 -12.93
CA ALA A 575 -32.28 6.92 -11.75
C ALA A 575 -33.26 8.07 -12.01
N THR A 576 -34.48 7.97 -11.49
CA THR A 576 -35.53 8.99 -11.66
C THR A 576 -35.81 9.70 -10.34
N VAL A 577 -35.51 11.00 -10.27
CA VAL A 577 -35.64 11.81 -9.05
C VAL A 577 -36.64 12.95 -9.30
N ARG A 578 -37.82 12.84 -8.67
CA ARG A 578 -38.95 13.79 -8.81
C ARG A 578 -39.38 14.11 -10.26
N GLY A 579 -39.08 13.21 -11.21
CA GLY A 579 -39.38 13.37 -12.64
C GLY A 579 -38.15 13.61 -13.51
N GLU A 580 -37.06 14.12 -12.93
CA GLU A 580 -35.79 14.29 -13.63
C GLU A 580 -35.07 12.95 -13.79
N THR A 581 -34.39 12.77 -14.92
CA THR A 581 -33.71 11.51 -15.29
C THR A 581 -32.20 11.68 -15.24
N ILE A 582 -31.56 10.99 -14.29
CA ILE A 582 -30.12 11.02 -14.07
C ILE A 582 -29.50 9.74 -14.64
N THR A 583 -28.44 9.87 -15.43
CA THR A 583 -27.74 8.72 -16.02
C THR A 583 -26.24 8.72 -15.72
N ARG A 584 -25.69 7.52 -15.52
CA ARG A 584 -24.25 7.29 -15.39
C ARG A 584 -23.87 5.99 -16.09
N THR A 585 -22.98 6.09 -17.07
CA THR A 585 -22.44 4.94 -17.79
C THR A 585 -21.13 4.47 -17.13
N VAL A 586 -20.92 3.15 -17.08
CA VAL A 586 -19.76 2.48 -16.49
C VAL A 586 -19.20 1.50 -17.54
N PRO A 587 -17.95 1.61 -17.99
CA PRO A 587 -17.34 0.63 -18.89
C PRO A 587 -17.30 -0.77 -18.28
N ILE A 588 -17.50 -1.78 -19.12
CA ILE A 588 -17.32 -3.20 -18.83
C ILE A 588 -16.13 -3.71 -19.66
N ALA A 589 -15.25 -4.49 -19.04
CA ALA A 589 -14.24 -5.29 -19.72
C ALA A 589 -14.29 -6.74 -19.21
N VAL A 590 -14.29 -7.72 -20.13
CA VAL A 590 -14.39 -9.14 -19.81
C VAL A 590 -13.33 -9.88 -20.60
N ARG A 591 -12.49 -10.66 -19.92
CA ARG A 591 -11.54 -11.58 -20.56
C ARG A 591 -12.04 -13.02 -20.40
N ALA A 592 -12.28 -13.69 -21.52
CA ALA A 592 -12.78 -15.05 -21.61
C ALA A 592 -11.64 -16.04 -21.92
N SER A 593 -11.50 -17.10 -21.13
CA SER A 593 -10.71 -18.27 -21.54
C SER A 593 -11.43 -19.03 -22.65
N GLU A 594 -10.73 -19.84 -23.44
CA GLU A 594 -11.38 -20.72 -24.44
C GLU A 594 -12.14 -21.90 -23.79
N HIS A 595 -13.30 -22.26 -24.36
CA HIS A 595 -14.04 -23.45 -23.95
C HIS A 595 -13.56 -24.68 -24.73
N VAL A 596 -13.01 -25.67 -24.04
CA VAL A 596 -12.31 -26.82 -24.62
C VAL A 596 -12.81 -28.12 -24.01
N LEU A 597 -13.20 -29.09 -24.84
CA LEU A 597 -13.46 -30.47 -24.42
C LEU A 597 -12.28 -31.37 -24.78
N TYR A 598 -11.71 -32.07 -23.80
CA TYR A 598 -10.48 -32.84 -23.98
C TYR A 598 -10.51 -34.15 -23.19
N PRO A 599 -9.90 -35.23 -23.71
CA PRO A 599 -9.89 -36.51 -23.02
C PRO A 599 -8.87 -36.47 -21.87
N SER A 600 -9.18 -37.10 -20.74
CA SER A 600 -8.28 -37.19 -19.58
C SER A 600 -6.93 -37.81 -19.96
N GLU A 601 -6.94 -38.79 -20.87
CA GLU A 601 -5.76 -39.37 -21.50
C GLU A 601 -5.90 -39.23 -23.02
N ASP A 602 -4.92 -38.64 -23.72
CA ASP A 602 -4.84 -38.63 -25.19
C ASP A 602 -4.00 -39.77 -25.77
N GLY A 603 -3.57 -40.72 -24.92
CA GLY A 603 -2.81 -41.89 -25.33
C GLY A 603 -3.22 -43.16 -24.60
N VAL A 604 -3.81 -44.09 -25.35
CA VAL A 604 -4.25 -45.41 -24.86
C VAL A 604 -3.52 -46.54 -25.58
N ALA A 605 -2.97 -47.46 -24.79
CA ALA A 605 -2.37 -48.69 -25.26
C ALA A 605 -3.22 -49.91 -24.91
N LEU A 606 -3.53 -50.72 -25.91
CA LEU A 606 -4.28 -51.96 -25.83
C LEU A 606 -3.37 -53.16 -26.15
N LEU A 607 -3.81 -54.36 -25.78
CA LEU A 607 -2.96 -55.54 -25.83
C LEU A 607 -3.69 -56.83 -26.20
N SER A 608 -3.08 -57.63 -27.07
CA SER A 608 -3.46 -59.02 -27.29
C SER A 608 -2.23 -59.93 -27.36
N LEU A 609 -1.90 -60.55 -26.22
CA LEU A 609 -0.84 -61.57 -26.09
C LEU A 609 -1.42 -62.91 -25.61
N PRO A 610 -0.74 -64.05 -25.83
CA PRO A 610 -1.18 -65.32 -25.29
C PRO A 610 -0.99 -65.29 -23.77
N GLY A 611 -2.11 -65.33 -23.04
CA GLY A 611 -2.18 -65.26 -21.58
C GLY A 611 -2.53 -63.88 -20.99
N ARG A 612 -2.57 -62.81 -21.79
CA ARG A 612 -3.01 -61.47 -21.34
C ARG A 612 -3.64 -60.68 -22.50
N GLN A 613 -4.87 -60.24 -22.30
CA GLN A 613 -5.55 -59.33 -23.22
C GLN A 613 -6.10 -58.12 -22.45
N ALA A 614 -5.96 -56.94 -23.04
CA ALA A 614 -6.53 -55.68 -22.60
C ALA A 614 -7.07 -54.98 -23.86
N LEU A 615 -8.27 -55.37 -24.29
CA LEU A 615 -8.86 -54.93 -25.56
C LEU A 615 -9.77 -53.72 -25.43
N THR A 616 -10.07 -53.30 -24.19
CA THR A 616 -10.99 -52.21 -23.88
C THR A 616 -10.33 -51.30 -22.85
N HIS A 617 -10.48 -49.99 -23.04
CA HIS A 617 -10.06 -48.96 -22.09
C HIS A 617 -11.13 -47.84 -22.06
N THR A 618 -11.17 -47.06 -20.99
CA THR A 618 -12.18 -46.01 -20.78
C THR A 618 -11.49 -44.74 -20.32
N VAL A 619 -11.83 -43.62 -20.98
CA VAL A 619 -11.27 -42.29 -20.78
C VAL A 619 -12.39 -41.33 -20.41
N GLU A 620 -12.13 -40.39 -19.50
CA GLU A 620 -13.10 -39.36 -19.07
C GLU A 620 -13.00 -38.15 -20.01
N ILE A 621 -14.12 -37.65 -20.54
CA ILE A 621 -14.10 -36.39 -21.32
C ILE A 621 -14.27 -35.21 -20.37
N LEU A 622 -13.21 -34.42 -20.24
CA LEU A 622 -13.10 -33.25 -19.38
C LEU A 622 -13.50 -31.97 -20.12
N ASP A 623 -13.86 -30.95 -19.36
CA ASP A 623 -14.36 -29.66 -19.84
C ASP A 623 -13.54 -28.52 -19.20
N SER A 624 -13.02 -27.58 -19.99
CA SER A 624 -12.15 -26.49 -19.51
C SER A 624 -12.87 -25.48 -18.60
N TYR A 625 -14.20 -25.40 -18.69
CA TYR A 625 -15.07 -24.62 -17.82
C TYR A 625 -15.59 -25.43 -16.62
N ASN A 626 -15.29 -26.74 -16.54
CA ASN A 626 -15.79 -27.65 -15.50
C ASN A 626 -17.33 -27.64 -15.38
N VAL A 627 -18.02 -27.37 -16.49
CA VAL A 627 -19.49 -27.40 -16.59
C VAL A 627 -19.92 -28.81 -17.03
N PRO A 628 -20.69 -29.55 -16.21
CA PRO A 628 -21.19 -30.87 -16.60
C PRO A 628 -22.36 -30.73 -17.59
N GLY A 629 -22.37 -31.57 -18.63
CA GLY A 629 -23.43 -31.59 -19.65
C GLY A 629 -23.05 -31.00 -21.01
N ALA A 630 -21.76 -30.77 -21.30
CA ALA A 630 -21.31 -30.36 -22.62
C ALA A 630 -21.32 -31.57 -23.57
N GLU A 631 -22.15 -31.57 -24.62
CA GLU A 631 -22.30 -32.70 -25.53
C GLU A 631 -21.05 -32.89 -26.39
N TRP A 632 -20.56 -34.13 -26.48
CA TRP A 632 -19.47 -34.52 -27.37
C TRP A 632 -19.86 -35.70 -28.24
N THR A 633 -19.20 -35.81 -29.39
CA THR A 633 -19.24 -36.95 -30.30
C THR A 633 -17.81 -37.44 -30.55
N ALA A 634 -17.65 -38.72 -30.89
CA ALA A 634 -16.36 -39.33 -31.14
C ALA A 634 -16.40 -40.28 -32.35
N SER A 635 -15.30 -40.33 -33.11
CA SER A 635 -15.13 -41.23 -34.25
C SER A 635 -13.69 -41.69 -34.40
N ASP A 636 -13.49 -42.97 -34.71
CA ASP A 636 -12.19 -43.56 -35.03
C ASP A 636 -11.92 -43.61 -36.55
N ASP A 637 -10.63 -43.72 -36.91
CA ASP A 637 -10.13 -43.82 -38.28
C ASP A 637 -9.81 -45.26 -38.73
N ALA A 638 -10.05 -46.27 -37.88
CA ALA A 638 -9.42 -47.59 -38.01
C ALA A 638 -10.42 -48.77 -37.89
N PRO A 639 -10.55 -49.65 -38.91
CA PRO A 639 -11.60 -50.68 -38.98
C PRO A 639 -11.45 -51.84 -37.96
N TRP A 640 -10.45 -51.78 -37.09
CA TRP A 640 -10.26 -52.70 -35.95
C TRP A 640 -10.66 -52.07 -34.62
N LEU A 641 -10.88 -50.76 -34.55
CA LEU A 641 -11.32 -50.06 -33.35
C LEU A 641 -12.86 -49.92 -33.35
N SER A 642 -13.38 -49.48 -32.21
CA SER A 642 -14.76 -49.06 -32.02
C SER A 642 -14.83 -48.20 -30.76
N VAL A 643 -15.66 -47.16 -30.76
CA VAL A 643 -15.72 -46.16 -29.68
C VAL A 643 -17.14 -45.85 -29.23
N THR A 644 -17.32 -45.36 -28.00
CA THR A 644 -18.55 -44.65 -27.60
C THR A 644 -18.72 -43.45 -28.52
N SER A 645 -19.76 -43.42 -29.36
CA SER A 645 -19.91 -42.39 -30.41
C SER A 645 -20.29 -41.00 -29.90
N SER A 646 -20.78 -40.88 -28.66
CA SER A 646 -21.30 -39.63 -28.10
C SER A 646 -21.57 -39.72 -26.59
N GLY A 647 -21.48 -38.60 -25.88
CA GLY A 647 -21.81 -38.46 -24.46
C GLY A 647 -21.85 -36.99 -24.03
N SER A 648 -21.82 -36.73 -22.71
CA SER A 648 -21.64 -35.40 -22.10
C SER A 648 -20.31 -35.26 -21.35
N SER A 649 -19.86 -34.05 -21.05
CA SER A 649 -18.69 -33.85 -20.16
C SER A 649 -18.86 -34.59 -18.83
N GLY A 650 -17.83 -35.37 -18.46
CA GLY A 650 -17.86 -36.33 -17.35
C GLY A 650 -18.28 -37.76 -17.73
N ASP A 651 -18.86 -38.01 -18.92
CA ASP A 651 -19.18 -39.36 -19.38
C ASP A 651 -17.94 -40.13 -19.88
N PRO A 652 -17.95 -41.47 -19.78
CA PRO A 652 -16.87 -42.34 -20.25
C PRO A 652 -16.87 -42.56 -21.77
N LEU A 653 -15.85 -42.04 -22.45
CA LEU A 653 -15.43 -42.53 -23.77
C LEU A 653 -14.78 -43.91 -23.60
N THR A 654 -15.45 -44.95 -24.07
CA THR A 654 -14.89 -46.31 -24.07
C THR A 654 -14.38 -46.65 -25.47
N VAL A 655 -13.13 -47.10 -25.56
CA VAL A 655 -12.51 -47.59 -26.79
C VAL A 655 -12.35 -49.11 -26.71
N THR A 656 -12.64 -49.85 -27.80
CA THR A 656 -12.59 -51.32 -27.82
C THR A 656 -12.06 -51.85 -29.16
N ALA A 657 -11.00 -52.67 -29.09
CA ALA A 657 -10.31 -53.26 -30.23
C ALA A 657 -10.83 -54.66 -30.58
N ASN A 658 -11.23 -54.85 -31.84
CA ASN A 658 -11.51 -56.14 -32.45
C ASN A 658 -10.25 -56.70 -33.14
N VAL A 659 -9.53 -57.58 -32.43
CA VAL A 659 -8.31 -58.24 -32.95
C VAL A 659 -8.56 -59.33 -34.00
N THR A 660 -9.80 -59.56 -34.42
CA THR A 660 -10.16 -60.66 -35.33
C THR A 660 -9.60 -60.44 -36.74
N GLY A 661 -8.44 -61.03 -37.02
CA GLY A 661 -7.76 -60.94 -38.32
C GLY A 661 -6.68 -59.86 -38.39
N LEU A 662 -6.38 -59.16 -37.28
CA LEU A 662 -5.15 -58.37 -37.19
C LEU A 662 -3.92 -59.29 -37.20
N PRO A 663 -2.86 -58.99 -37.98
CA PRO A 663 -1.58 -59.69 -37.90
C PRO A 663 -0.79 -59.28 -36.66
N ASP A 664 0.18 -60.11 -36.25
CA ASP A 664 1.18 -59.78 -35.23
C ASP A 664 1.90 -58.46 -35.57
N GLY A 665 2.00 -57.55 -34.60
CA GLY A 665 2.64 -56.24 -34.72
C GLY A 665 1.92 -55.12 -33.96
N LEU A 666 2.38 -53.89 -34.20
CA LEU A 666 1.75 -52.65 -33.72
C LEU A 666 0.71 -52.18 -34.73
N HIS A 667 -0.48 -51.85 -34.26
CA HIS A 667 -1.52 -51.15 -35.01
C HIS A 667 -1.88 -49.86 -34.29
N GLU A 668 -2.08 -48.78 -35.02
CA GLU A 668 -2.39 -47.45 -34.47
C GLU A 668 -3.66 -46.88 -35.12
N ALA A 669 -4.32 -45.99 -34.39
CA ALA A 669 -5.58 -45.33 -34.73
C ALA A 669 -5.68 -43.99 -34.00
N THR A 670 -6.52 -43.10 -34.52
CA THR A 670 -6.88 -41.82 -33.91
C THR A 670 -8.39 -41.74 -33.70
N VAL A 671 -8.79 -41.43 -32.48
CA VAL A 671 -10.17 -41.08 -32.13
C VAL A 671 -10.27 -39.56 -32.08
N SER A 672 -11.03 -38.99 -33.00
CA SER A 672 -11.33 -37.55 -33.03
C SER A 672 -12.54 -37.27 -32.16
N LEU A 673 -12.50 -36.20 -31.35
CA LEU A 673 -13.66 -35.65 -30.66
C LEU A 673 -14.19 -34.42 -31.41
N ASP A 674 -15.50 -34.22 -31.38
CA ASP A 674 -16.18 -33.04 -31.92
C ASP A 674 -17.38 -32.67 -31.02
N SER A 675 -17.85 -31.43 -31.02
CA SER A 675 -18.95 -30.97 -30.18
C SER A 675 -20.01 -30.19 -30.96
N THR A 676 -21.28 -30.53 -30.74
CA THR A 676 -22.42 -29.80 -31.28
C THR A 676 -22.90 -28.63 -30.41
N ASN A 677 -22.28 -28.41 -29.25
CA ASN A 677 -22.64 -27.33 -28.35
C ASN A 677 -22.02 -26.00 -28.81
N ALA A 678 -22.89 -25.04 -29.15
CA ALA A 678 -22.47 -23.66 -29.35
C ALA A 678 -21.84 -23.13 -28.05
N GLY A 679 -20.60 -22.65 -28.15
CA GLY A 679 -19.77 -22.25 -27.00
C GLY A 679 -18.44 -23.02 -26.96
N VAL A 680 -18.42 -24.31 -27.33
CA VAL A 680 -17.19 -25.11 -27.39
C VAL A 680 -16.36 -24.68 -28.61
N GLU A 681 -15.11 -24.27 -28.38
CA GLU A 681 -14.24 -23.66 -29.39
C GLU A 681 -13.16 -24.63 -29.91
N ARG A 682 -12.75 -25.60 -29.08
CA ARG A 682 -11.73 -26.60 -29.43
C ARG A 682 -12.05 -27.97 -28.81
N THR A 683 -11.73 -29.03 -29.55
CA THR A 683 -11.79 -30.40 -29.05
C THR A 683 -10.43 -31.09 -29.14
N GLY A 684 -10.14 -31.97 -28.18
CA GLY A 684 -8.94 -32.83 -28.19
C GLY A 684 -9.09 -34.08 -29.05
N ALA A 685 -7.98 -34.76 -29.31
CA ALA A 685 -7.96 -36.10 -29.91
C ALA A 685 -7.44 -37.14 -28.90
N LEU A 686 -7.72 -38.42 -29.16
CA LEU A 686 -7.20 -39.56 -28.41
C LEU A 686 -6.51 -40.52 -29.38
N ARG A 687 -5.21 -40.74 -29.19
CA ARG A 687 -4.40 -41.69 -29.96
C ARG A 687 -4.47 -43.07 -29.32
N VAL A 688 -4.81 -44.08 -30.11
CA VAL A 688 -4.99 -45.46 -29.63
C VAL A 688 -4.05 -46.39 -30.39
N ALA A 689 -3.32 -47.23 -29.68
CA ALA A 689 -2.54 -48.30 -30.30
C ALA A 689 -2.86 -49.67 -29.68
N ILE A 690 -2.67 -50.74 -30.45
CA ILE A 690 -2.72 -52.11 -29.96
C ILE A 690 -1.49 -52.89 -30.41
N TRP A 691 -0.85 -53.57 -29.46
CA TRP A 691 0.13 -54.61 -29.79
C TRP A 691 -0.56 -55.98 -29.83
N VAL A 692 -0.45 -56.66 -30.97
CA VAL A 692 -0.94 -58.02 -31.18
C VAL A 692 0.26 -58.94 -31.31
N SER A 693 0.29 -60.05 -30.57
CA SER A 693 1.14 -61.19 -30.94
C SER A 693 0.54 -62.55 -30.59
N SER A 694 0.78 -63.49 -31.48
CA SER A 694 0.65 -64.94 -31.31
C SER A 694 1.68 -65.56 -30.34
N THR A 695 2.70 -64.80 -29.91
CA THR A 695 3.80 -65.29 -29.06
C THR A 695 3.78 -64.67 -27.66
N THR A 696 4.10 -65.46 -26.64
CA THR A 696 4.23 -64.96 -25.26
C THR A 696 5.65 -64.42 -25.02
N PRO A 697 5.82 -63.16 -24.58
CA PRO A 697 7.13 -62.64 -24.18
C PRO A 697 7.79 -63.51 -23.11
N THR A 698 9.08 -63.77 -23.27
CA THR A 698 9.89 -64.53 -22.29
C THR A 698 10.00 -63.76 -20.97
N ALA A 699 10.05 -64.45 -19.83
CA ALA A 699 9.80 -63.82 -18.53
C ALA A 699 10.77 -62.67 -18.13
N SER A 700 12.06 -62.76 -18.48
CA SER A 700 13.01 -61.65 -18.30
C SER A 700 14.26 -61.80 -19.18
N SER A 701 14.88 -60.68 -19.56
CA SER A 701 16.26 -60.62 -20.07
C SER A 701 16.86 -59.23 -19.90
N ALA A 702 18.18 -59.12 -19.90
CA ALA A 702 18.91 -57.86 -20.03
C ALA A 702 19.53 -57.69 -21.43
N THR A 703 19.73 -56.45 -21.87
CA THR A 703 20.55 -56.10 -23.02
C THR A 703 22.04 -56.10 -22.66
N ALA A 704 22.91 -56.03 -23.67
CA ALA A 704 24.37 -55.92 -23.48
C ALA A 704 24.87 -54.47 -23.43
N ALA A 705 24.02 -53.50 -23.77
CA ALA A 705 24.35 -52.07 -23.77
C ALA A 705 24.03 -51.45 -22.41
N THR A 706 24.81 -50.42 -22.05
CA THR A 706 24.72 -49.75 -20.75
C THR A 706 24.12 -48.37 -20.87
N TYR A 707 23.15 -48.07 -20.01
CA TYR A 707 22.32 -46.88 -20.06
C TYR A 707 22.33 -46.14 -18.71
N VAL A 708 21.94 -44.87 -18.74
CA VAL A 708 21.83 -43.99 -17.57
C VAL A 708 20.40 -43.51 -17.32
N GLU A 709 19.57 -43.54 -18.37
CA GLU A 709 18.17 -43.13 -18.31
C GLU A 709 17.29 -43.98 -19.23
N ILE A 710 16.04 -44.22 -18.82
CA ILE A 710 14.96 -44.88 -19.58
C ILE A 710 13.66 -44.08 -19.51
N LEU A 711 12.81 -44.24 -20.52
CA LEU A 711 11.40 -43.85 -20.51
C LEU A 711 10.58 -44.80 -21.41
N ALA A 712 9.39 -45.23 -21.01
CA ALA A 712 8.44 -45.94 -21.86
C ALA A 712 7.66 -44.99 -22.76
N ASP A 713 7.28 -45.46 -23.95
CA ASP A 713 6.30 -44.76 -24.78
C ASP A 713 4.89 -44.94 -24.15
N PRO A 714 4.12 -43.86 -23.93
CA PRO A 714 2.83 -43.91 -23.23
C PRO A 714 1.68 -44.50 -24.06
N VAL A 715 1.92 -44.84 -25.34
CA VAL A 715 0.95 -45.45 -26.28
C VAL A 715 1.49 -46.73 -26.92
N ARG A 716 2.78 -46.78 -27.23
CA ARG A 716 3.40 -47.87 -28.00
C ARG A 716 4.15 -48.84 -27.09
N PRO A 717 4.42 -50.07 -27.55
CA PRO A 717 5.26 -51.03 -26.84
C PRO A 717 6.75 -50.71 -27.00
N TYR A 718 7.15 -49.44 -26.81
CA TYR A 718 8.52 -48.96 -26.98
C TYR A 718 9.13 -48.45 -25.67
N VAL A 719 10.45 -48.52 -25.58
CA VAL A 719 11.28 -47.90 -24.54
C VAL A 719 12.38 -47.10 -25.19
N TYR A 720 12.51 -45.87 -24.72
CA TYR A 720 13.57 -44.93 -25.02
C TYR A 720 14.68 -45.08 -23.98
N ALA A 721 15.94 -45.16 -24.41
CA ALA A 721 17.07 -45.31 -23.49
C ALA A 721 18.31 -44.56 -24.00
N HIS A 722 19.04 -43.87 -23.12
CA HIS A 722 20.34 -43.27 -23.45
C HIS A 722 21.39 -43.47 -22.36
N ASN A 723 22.65 -43.28 -22.74
CA ASN A 723 23.83 -43.39 -21.87
C ASN A 723 24.39 -42.04 -21.40
N GLY A 724 23.69 -40.93 -21.71
CA GLY A 724 24.10 -39.57 -21.39
C GLY A 724 25.00 -38.90 -22.43
N GLY A 725 25.29 -39.61 -23.53
CA GLY A 725 25.95 -39.06 -24.72
C GLY A 725 24.99 -38.30 -25.63
N THR A 726 25.00 -38.63 -26.93
CA THR A 726 24.36 -37.84 -27.99
C THR A 726 23.05 -38.40 -28.54
N SER A 727 22.73 -39.66 -28.24
CA SER A 727 21.74 -40.45 -28.98
C SER A 727 20.85 -41.28 -28.05
N ILE A 728 19.64 -41.56 -28.52
CA ILE A 728 18.62 -42.36 -27.84
C ILE A 728 18.33 -43.61 -28.67
N ASP A 729 18.42 -44.77 -28.01
CA ASP A 729 18.08 -46.07 -28.57
C ASP A 729 16.61 -46.40 -28.25
N VAL A 730 15.89 -47.00 -29.22
CA VAL A 730 14.48 -47.35 -29.10
C VAL A 730 14.33 -48.87 -29.15
N TYR A 731 13.80 -49.47 -28.09
CA TYR A 731 13.57 -50.92 -27.99
C TYR A 731 12.09 -51.27 -27.98
N ASN A 732 11.70 -52.36 -28.65
CA ASN A 732 10.37 -52.96 -28.46
C ASN A 732 10.35 -53.77 -27.14
N VAL A 733 9.36 -53.56 -26.26
CA VAL A 733 9.33 -54.20 -24.93
C VAL A 733 9.02 -55.69 -24.97
N HIS A 734 8.34 -56.17 -25.99
CA HIS A 734 7.85 -57.55 -26.12
C HIS A 734 8.87 -58.47 -26.78
N ASP A 735 9.43 -58.04 -27.92
CA ASP A 735 10.41 -58.81 -28.69
C ASP A 735 11.88 -58.41 -28.44
N ARG A 736 12.11 -57.21 -27.90
CA ARG A 736 13.43 -56.66 -27.50
C ARG A 736 14.38 -56.40 -28.67
N SER A 737 13.85 -56.30 -29.88
CA SER A 737 14.57 -55.70 -31.00
C SER A 737 14.90 -54.22 -30.70
N LEU A 738 16.08 -53.79 -31.14
CA LEU A 738 16.39 -52.38 -31.30
C LEU A 738 15.66 -51.91 -32.57
N VAL A 739 14.65 -51.06 -32.40
CA VAL A 739 13.80 -50.53 -33.47
C VAL A 739 14.55 -49.45 -34.26
N THR A 740 15.18 -48.51 -33.55
CA THR A 740 15.99 -47.45 -34.13
C THR A 740 16.96 -46.86 -33.10
N SER A 741 17.90 -46.02 -33.56
CA SER A 741 18.76 -45.18 -32.74
C SER A 741 18.86 -43.81 -33.39
N ARG A 742 18.52 -42.73 -32.66
CA ARG A 742 18.50 -41.36 -33.19
C ARG A 742 19.47 -40.49 -32.40
N THR A 743 20.34 -39.75 -33.11
CA THR A 743 21.13 -38.67 -32.52
C THR A 743 20.23 -37.46 -32.28
N VAL A 744 20.19 -37.00 -31.02
CA VAL A 744 19.26 -35.97 -30.53
C VAL A 744 20.00 -34.72 -30.05
N GLY A 745 21.10 -34.89 -29.31
CA GLY A 745 21.79 -33.81 -28.61
C GLY A 745 23.27 -34.08 -28.36
N THR A 746 23.82 -33.50 -27.30
CA THR A 746 25.26 -33.52 -26.97
C THR A 746 25.58 -34.11 -25.60
N ALA A 747 24.74 -33.88 -24.61
CA ALA A 747 24.82 -34.39 -23.24
C ALA A 747 23.40 -34.58 -22.70
N LEU A 748 22.79 -35.71 -23.07
CA LEU A 748 21.37 -36.00 -22.77
C LEU A 748 21.13 -36.30 -21.29
N GLY A 749 20.10 -35.66 -20.72
CA GLY A 749 19.53 -35.92 -19.41
C GLY A 749 18.01 -36.08 -19.48
N ALA A 750 17.30 -35.63 -18.44
CA ALA A 750 15.91 -35.98 -18.17
C ALA A 750 14.98 -36.05 -19.40
N MET A 751 14.24 -37.16 -19.53
CA MET A 751 13.23 -37.41 -20.57
C MET A 751 11.79 -37.36 -20.02
N ALA A 752 10.85 -36.90 -20.86
CA ALA A 752 9.41 -37.14 -20.73
C ALA A 752 8.78 -37.17 -22.13
N ALA A 753 7.67 -37.89 -22.29
CA ALA A 753 6.91 -37.94 -23.55
C ALA A 753 5.61 -37.13 -23.43
N SER A 754 5.11 -36.60 -24.55
CA SER A 754 3.69 -36.25 -24.63
C SER A 754 2.85 -37.50 -24.44
N SER A 755 1.69 -37.39 -23.78
CA SER A 755 0.91 -38.58 -23.37
C SER A 755 0.31 -39.36 -24.55
N ASP A 756 0.17 -38.73 -25.73
CA ASP A 756 -0.13 -39.35 -27.03
C ASP A 756 1.05 -40.15 -27.65
N GLY A 757 2.26 -40.00 -27.09
CA GLY A 757 3.51 -40.57 -27.56
C GLY A 757 4.10 -39.94 -28.83
N GLU A 758 3.56 -38.85 -29.39
CA GLU A 758 4.12 -38.27 -30.63
C GLU A 758 5.50 -37.62 -30.42
N TRP A 759 5.68 -36.94 -29.28
CA TRP A 759 6.85 -36.13 -28.96
C TRP A 759 7.57 -36.61 -27.71
N LEU A 760 8.90 -36.66 -27.78
CA LEU A 760 9.80 -36.81 -26.65
C LEU A 760 10.48 -35.47 -26.36
N TYR A 761 10.53 -35.11 -25.09
CA TYR A 761 11.15 -33.91 -24.53
C TYR A 761 12.36 -34.34 -23.72
N VAL A 762 13.54 -33.79 -24.04
CA VAL A 762 14.82 -34.27 -23.49
C VAL A 762 15.70 -33.09 -23.09
N LEU A 763 16.26 -33.11 -21.88
CA LEU A 763 17.31 -32.15 -21.50
C LEU A 763 18.61 -32.39 -22.27
N ASP A 764 19.18 -31.35 -22.86
CA ASP A 764 20.51 -31.37 -23.49
C ASP A 764 21.30 -30.11 -23.10
N GLY A 765 22.28 -30.26 -22.20
CA GLY A 765 23.30 -29.22 -21.94
C GLY A 765 22.81 -27.82 -21.53
N GLY A 766 21.57 -27.66 -21.05
CA GLY A 766 20.95 -26.35 -20.77
C GLY A 766 19.84 -25.94 -21.73
N ALA A 767 19.38 -26.84 -22.60
CA ALA A 767 18.18 -26.71 -23.42
C ALA A 767 17.21 -27.88 -23.18
N VAL A 768 15.94 -27.71 -23.55
CA VAL A 768 15.01 -28.81 -23.83
C VAL A 768 14.94 -29.03 -25.33
N ARG A 769 14.96 -30.29 -25.77
CA ARG A 769 14.74 -30.68 -27.17
C ARG A 769 13.40 -31.39 -27.32
N ARG A 770 12.55 -30.93 -28.24
CA ARG A 770 11.37 -31.67 -28.72
C ARG A 770 11.79 -32.47 -29.95
N VAL A 771 11.60 -33.79 -29.90
CA VAL A 771 11.96 -34.73 -30.98
C VAL A 771 10.94 -35.86 -31.05
N SER A 772 10.49 -36.24 -32.25
CA SER A 772 9.79 -37.52 -32.39
C SER A 772 10.81 -38.65 -32.58
N LEU A 773 10.66 -39.75 -31.86
CA LEU A 773 11.46 -40.96 -32.10
C LEU A 773 10.74 -41.98 -32.99
N VAL A 774 9.50 -41.68 -33.39
CA VAL A 774 8.68 -42.48 -34.29
C VAL A 774 8.60 -41.88 -35.70
N ASP A 775 8.50 -40.54 -35.84
CA ASP A 775 8.86 -39.87 -37.08
C ASP A 775 10.34 -39.43 -37.09
N GLY A 776 11.17 -40.24 -37.74
CA GLY A 776 12.59 -39.93 -37.96
C GLY A 776 12.84 -38.70 -38.85
N ALA A 777 11.86 -38.23 -39.61
CA ALA A 777 11.96 -37.05 -40.47
C ALA A 777 11.57 -35.75 -39.75
N ALA A 778 10.74 -35.81 -38.70
CA ALA A 778 10.35 -34.65 -37.90
C ALA A 778 11.58 -33.86 -37.40
N PRO A 779 11.59 -32.52 -37.49
CA PRO A 779 12.72 -31.71 -37.05
C PRO A 779 12.89 -31.75 -35.53
N ILE A 780 14.14 -31.68 -35.07
CA ILE A 780 14.45 -31.52 -33.64
C ILE A 780 14.35 -30.03 -33.32
N VAL A 781 13.32 -29.64 -32.56
CA VAL A 781 13.18 -28.28 -32.03
C VAL A 781 14.00 -28.18 -30.75
N THR A 782 14.62 -27.02 -30.47
CA THR A 782 15.48 -26.81 -29.30
C THR A 782 15.13 -25.48 -28.64
N TRP A 783 14.72 -25.55 -27.38
CA TRP A 783 14.34 -24.40 -26.55
C TRP A 783 15.40 -24.19 -25.48
N SER A 784 16.08 -23.04 -25.51
CA SER A 784 17.12 -22.69 -24.54
C SER A 784 16.52 -22.32 -23.19
N LEU A 785 17.10 -22.83 -22.09
CA LEU A 785 16.63 -22.51 -20.75
C LEU A 785 17.28 -21.21 -20.23
N SER A 786 16.48 -20.37 -19.56
CA SER A 786 16.97 -19.20 -18.80
C SER A 786 17.75 -19.59 -17.53
N SER A 787 17.53 -20.81 -17.02
CA SER A 787 18.20 -21.36 -15.84
C SER A 787 18.32 -22.89 -15.96
N SER A 788 19.32 -23.50 -15.33
CA SER A 788 19.57 -24.95 -15.46
C SER A 788 18.49 -25.81 -14.76
N ALA A 789 17.83 -26.68 -15.52
CA ALA A 789 16.99 -27.76 -14.98
C ALA A 789 17.74 -29.10 -14.97
N THR A 790 17.32 -30.04 -14.11
CA THR A 790 17.84 -31.42 -14.03
C THR A 790 16.76 -32.50 -14.06
N ARG A 791 15.49 -32.08 -14.03
CA ARG A 791 14.28 -32.88 -14.28
C ARG A 791 13.30 -32.08 -15.12
N LEU A 792 12.51 -32.80 -15.91
CA LEU A 792 11.34 -32.27 -16.60
C LEU A 792 10.18 -33.27 -16.51
N GLY A 793 8.95 -32.81 -16.74
CA GLY A 793 7.76 -33.64 -16.82
C GLY A 793 6.71 -33.00 -17.73
N TYR A 794 5.96 -33.82 -18.48
CA TYR A 794 4.91 -33.36 -19.38
C TYR A 794 3.54 -33.42 -18.72
N MET A 795 2.68 -32.43 -19.01
CA MET A 795 1.30 -32.35 -18.53
C MET A 795 0.45 -31.59 -19.56
N ARG A 796 -0.88 -31.57 -19.38
CA ARG A 796 -1.84 -31.01 -20.34
C ARG A 796 -2.97 -30.16 -19.69
N PRO A 797 -2.70 -29.16 -18.84
CA PRO A 797 -3.73 -28.34 -18.20
C PRO A 797 -4.71 -27.77 -19.25
N ASN A 798 -6.02 -27.96 -19.05
CA ASN A 798 -7.08 -27.58 -19.99
C ASN A 798 -6.91 -28.19 -21.42
N GLY A 799 -6.24 -29.34 -21.52
CA GLY A 799 -5.90 -30.00 -22.78
C GLY A 799 -4.67 -29.44 -23.50
N HIS A 800 -3.96 -28.47 -22.92
CA HIS A 800 -2.83 -27.78 -23.55
C HIS A 800 -1.49 -28.37 -23.12
N GLY A 801 -0.70 -28.90 -24.07
CA GLY A 801 0.62 -29.50 -23.77
C GLY A 801 1.61 -28.49 -23.21
N VAL A 802 2.32 -28.88 -22.14
CA VAL A 802 3.32 -28.05 -21.44
C VAL A 802 4.37 -28.93 -20.73
N ILE A 803 5.57 -28.38 -20.51
CA ILE A 803 6.67 -29.04 -19.79
C ILE A 803 6.97 -28.29 -18.48
N ALA A 804 6.75 -28.94 -17.35
CA ALA A 804 7.19 -28.46 -16.05
C ALA A 804 8.66 -28.81 -15.80
N LEU A 805 9.45 -27.87 -15.30
CA LEU A 805 10.87 -28.03 -14.98
C LEU A 805 11.15 -27.86 -13.48
N ASN A 806 12.09 -28.63 -12.92
CA ASN A 806 12.43 -28.53 -11.49
C ASN A 806 13.27 -27.30 -11.09
N ASN A 807 13.48 -26.36 -12.01
CA ASN A 807 13.99 -25.01 -11.74
C ASN A 807 12.86 -23.98 -11.50
N GLY A 808 11.59 -24.40 -11.53
CA GLY A 808 10.43 -23.53 -11.29
C GLY A 808 9.91 -22.78 -12.53
N HIS A 809 10.21 -23.26 -13.74
CA HIS A 809 9.68 -22.72 -15.00
C HIS A 809 8.79 -23.72 -15.74
N VAL A 810 7.80 -23.22 -16.48
CA VAL A 810 7.10 -23.99 -17.53
C VAL A 810 7.75 -23.67 -18.89
N ILE A 811 7.71 -24.63 -19.81
CA ILE A 811 7.80 -24.38 -21.26
C ILE A 811 6.49 -24.77 -21.91
N ASP A 812 5.91 -23.87 -22.71
CA ASP A 812 4.78 -24.19 -23.60
C ASP A 812 5.23 -25.15 -24.72
N THR A 813 4.50 -26.23 -25.01
CA THR A 813 4.98 -27.19 -26.03
C THR A 813 4.79 -26.75 -27.47
N ASP A 814 3.95 -25.77 -27.75
CA ASP A 814 3.57 -25.41 -29.11
C ASP A 814 4.59 -24.43 -29.70
N ASP A 815 4.88 -23.34 -28.99
CA ASP A 815 5.85 -22.31 -29.39
C ASP A 815 7.23 -22.42 -28.70
N GLY A 816 7.29 -22.98 -27.48
CA GLY A 816 8.51 -23.07 -26.67
C GLY A 816 8.77 -21.90 -25.73
N SER A 817 7.79 -21.02 -25.51
CA SER A 817 7.88 -19.90 -24.59
C SER A 817 8.13 -20.36 -23.16
N GLN A 818 9.02 -19.65 -22.45
CA GLN A 818 9.34 -19.94 -21.05
C GLN A 818 8.47 -19.09 -20.13
N ILE A 819 7.58 -19.73 -19.37
CA ILE A 819 6.59 -19.03 -18.56
C ILE A 819 6.94 -19.18 -17.08
N THR A 820 7.16 -18.03 -16.42
CA THR A 820 7.55 -17.95 -15.01
C THR A 820 6.33 -17.71 -14.17
N THR A 821 5.94 -18.67 -13.33
CA THR A 821 4.71 -18.61 -12.53
C THR A 821 5.07 -18.64 -11.05
N THR A 822 4.42 -17.80 -10.23
CA THR A 822 4.63 -17.80 -8.78
C THR A 822 4.29 -19.14 -8.12
N PRO A 823 3.29 -19.93 -8.58
CA PRO A 823 3.10 -21.29 -8.09
C PRO A 823 4.22 -22.27 -8.47
N MET A 824 4.94 -22.10 -9.59
CA MET A 824 6.07 -22.99 -9.91
C MET A 824 7.31 -22.76 -9.05
N ALA A 825 7.47 -21.58 -8.45
CA ALA A 825 8.58 -21.32 -7.54
C ALA A 825 8.60 -22.26 -6.30
N GLN A 826 7.44 -22.77 -5.85
CA GLN A 826 7.38 -23.76 -4.77
C GLN A 826 7.84 -25.17 -5.19
N PHE A 827 7.95 -25.40 -6.50
CA PHE A 827 8.38 -26.65 -7.14
C PHE A 827 9.85 -26.59 -7.62
N ALA A 828 10.59 -25.54 -7.28
CA ALA A 828 12.03 -25.46 -7.51
C ALA A 828 12.84 -26.40 -6.58
N ASP A 829 14.03 -26.82 -7.03
CA ASP A 829 14.98 -27.70 -6.34
C ASP A 829 14.44 -29.08 -5.92
N LYS A 830 13.33 -29.52 -6.53
CA LYS A 830 12.72 -30.84 -6.31
C LYS A 830 13.46 -31.93 -7.10
N HIS A 831 13.54 -33.14 -6.52
CA HIS A 831 14.33 -34.25 -7.10
C HIS A 831 13.55 -35.12 -8.10
N THR A 832 12.23 -35.21 -7.94
CA THR A 832 11.31 -35.97 -8.80
C THR A 832 10.09 -35.12 -9.10
N LEU A 833 9.68 -35.10 -10.37
CA LEU A 833 8.41 -34.59 -10.88
C LEU A 833 7.60 -35.83 -11.32
N SER A 834 6.36 -35.98 -10.87
CA SER A 834 5.44 -36.99 -11.40
C SER A 834 4.14 -36.30 -11.79
N PRO A 835 3.86 -36.12 -13.10
CA PRO A 835 2.53 -35.74 -13.57
C PRO A 835 1.56 -36.92 -13.42
N THR A 836 0.28 -36.64 -13.23
CA THR A 836 -0.78 -37.64 -13.38
C THR A 836 -0.95 -38.06 -14.85
N ARG A 837 -1.64 -39.19 -15.09
CA ARG A 837 -2.31 -39.41 -16.39
C ARG A 837 -3.57 -38.57 -16.56
N ARG A 838 -4.29 -38.21 -15.47
CA ARG A 838 -5.10 -36.99 -15.46
C ARG A 838 -4.24 -35.80 -15.93
N PRO A 839 -4.74 -34.91 -16.80
CA PRO A 839 -3.87 -34.02 -17.55
C PRO A 839 -3.41 -32.78 -16.75
N ASP A 840 -4.09 -32.49 -15.64
CA ASP A 840 -4.05 -31.22 -14.92
C ASP A 840 -3.21 -31.23 -13.64
N GLN A 841 -2.75 -32.38 -13.15
CA GLN A 841 -2.10 -32.49 -11.84
C GLN A 841 -0.61 -32.84 -11.91
N LEU A 842 0.17 -32.21 -11.02
CA LEU A 842 1.61 -32.41 -10.85
C LEU A 842 1.95 -32.58 -9.37
N CYS A 843 2.75 -33.62 -9.06
CA CYS A 843 3.33 -33.87 -7.74
C CYS A 843 4.85 -33.80 -7.77
N VAL A 844 5.44 -33.46 -6.62
CA VAL A 844 6.89 -33.48 -6.38
C VAL A 844 7.27 -34.07 -5.03
N ILE A 845 8.55 -34.38 -4.86
CA ILE A 845 9.20 -34.64 -3.56
C ILE A 845 10.57 -33.95 -3.44
N ASN A 846 10.90 -33.53 -2.22
CA ASN A 846 12.27 -33.22 -1.80
C ASN A 846 13.04 -34.53 -1.58
N GLY A 847 13.88 -34.94 -2.52
CA GLY A 847 14.80 -36.07 -2.34
C GLY A 847 15.91 -35.77 -1.33
N ASP A 848 16.49 -36.82 -0.75
CA ASP A 848 17.65 -36.76 0.18
C ASP A 848 17.53 -35.90 1.46
N PHE A 849 16.42 -35.20 1.70
CA PHE A 849 16.11 -34.51 2.95
C PHE A 849 15.32 -35.38 3.95
N THR A 850 15.39 -35.05 5.25
CA THR A 850 14.64 -35.71 6.32
C THR A 850 14.08 -34.69 7.32
N PRO A 851 12.75 -34.65 7.56
CA PRO A 851 11.72 -35.36 6.80
C PRO A 851 11.70 -34.88 5.34
N PHE A 852 11.26 -35.75 4.43
CA PHE A 852 10.91 -35.28 3.09
C PHE A 852 9.59 -34.51 3.14
N THR A 853 9.45 -33.56 2.22
CA THR A 853 8.17 -32.89 1.90
C THR A 853 7.78 -33.28 0.48
N GLY A 854 6.54 -33.71 0.30
CA GLY A 854 5.91 -33.83 -1.01
C GLY A 854 4.84 -32.77 -1.19
N ASP A 855 4.71 -32.22 -2.38
CA ASP A 855 3.76 -31.14 -2.70
C ASP A 855 3.03 -31.52 -3.99
N CYS A 856 1.70 -31.37 -4.01
CA CYS A 856 0.88 -31.72 -5.17
C CYS A 856 -0.12 -30.60 -5.44
N ALA A 857 -0.26 -30.22 -6.72
CA ALA A 857 -1.21 -29.19 -7.15
C ALA A 857 -1.89 -29.58 -8.46
N THR A 858 -3.17 -29.24 -8.59
CA THR A 858 -3.84 -29.13 -9.89
C THR A 858 -3.52 -27.77 -10.51
N TRP A 859 -3.43 -27.78 -11.83
CA TRP A 859 -3.06 -26.66 -12.67
C TRP A 859 -4.11 -26.51 -13.74
N SER A 860 -4.55 -25.28 -13.99
CA SER A 860 -5.39 -24.99 -15.13
C SER A 860 -4.84 -23.78 -15.89
N LEU A 861 -5.09 -23.80 -17.19
CA LEU A 861 -4.57 -22.84 -18.14
C LEU A 861 -5.70 -21.95 -18.62
N SER A 862 -5.43 -20.64 -18.69
CA SER A 862 -6.35 -19.67 -19.26
C SER A 862 -5.76 -19.24 -20.60
N THR A 863 -6.14 -19.94 -21.67
CA THR A 863 -5.86 -19.52 -23.05
C THR A 863 -6.91 -18.50 -23.45
N TYR A 864 -6.48 -17.32 -23.90
CA TYR A 864 -7.37 -16.33 -24.51
C TYR A 864 -7.22 -16.44 -26.03
N GLY A 865 -8.29 -16.18 -26.80
CA GLY A 865 -8.33 -16.41 -28.26
C GLY A 865 -7.39 -15.54 -29.12
N ASP A 866 -6.53 -14.73 -28.49
CA ASP A 866 -5.43 -13.97 -29.09
C ASP A 866 -4.05 -14.64 -28.91
N GLY A 867 -3.96 -15.71 -28.11
CA GLY A 867 -2.72 -16.38 -27.74
C GLY A 867 -2.06 -15.86 -26.45
N ASP A 868 -2.70 -14.98 -25.66
CA ASP A 868 -2.27 -14.74 -24.27
C ASP A 868 -2.52 -16.03 -23.46
N ILE A 869 -1.56 -16.45 -22.64
CA ILE A 869 -1.61 -17.68 -21.85
C ILE A 869 -1.32 -17.35 -20.38
N ARG A 870 -2.36 -17.40 -19.54
CA ARG A 870 -2.24 -17.10 -18.11
C ARG A 870 -2.35 -18.34 -17.24
N TRP A 871 -1.48 -18.36 -16.25
CA TRP A 871 -1.24 -19.49 -15.35
C TRP A 871 -1.79 -19.21 -13.96
N VAL A 872 -2.68 -20.08 -13.49
CA VAL A 872 -3.12 -20.09 -12.11
C VAL A 872 -3.16 -21.54 -11.63
N ALA A 873 -2.47 -21.85 -10.53
CA ALA A 873 -2.63 -23.14 -9.87
C ALA A 873 -4.00 -23.16 -9.19
N SER A 874 -4.85 -24.13 -9.53
CA SER A 874 -6.25 -24.17 -9.10
C SER A 874 -6.43 -24.58 -7.64
N VAL A 875 -5.47 -25.34 -7.09
CA VAL A 875 -5.48 -25.81 -5.70
C VAL A 875 -4.10 -25.62 -5.08
N ALA A 876 -4.06 -25.09 -3.85
CA ALA A 876 -2.83 -24.91 -3.10
C ALA A 876 -2.20 -26.26 -2.70
N ALA A 877 -0.87 -26.31 -2.63
CA ALA A 877 -0.14 -27.56 -2.42
C ALA A 877 -0.57 -28.31 -1.14
N SER A 878 -1.03 -29.55 -1.29
CA SER A 878 -1.16 -30.46 -0.16
C SER A 878 0.22 -30.94 0.27
N GLY A 879 0.70 -30.46 1.41
CA GLY A 879 2.02 -30.82 1.95
C GLY A 879 2.03 -32.23 2.54
N HIS A 880 2.33 -33.24 1.72
CA HIS A 880 2.47 -34.64 2.13
C HIS A 880 3.75 -34.80 2.97
N ASN A 881 3.57 -35.02 4.28
CA ASN A 881 4.64 -35.10 5.27
C ASN A 881 4.71 -36.49 5.92
N THR A 882 5.91 -36.91 6.32
CA THR A 882 6.08 -38.13 7.12
C THR A 882 5.44 -38.01 8.51
N PRO A 883 4.89 -39.10 9.08
CA PRO A 883 4.60 -39.17 10.51
C PRO A 883 5.81 -38.78 11.37
N SER A 884 5.58 -37.87 12.32
CA SER A 884 6.64 -37.18 13.06
C SER A 884 7.57 -38.14 13.81
N GLY A 885 8.88 -37.93 13.66
CA GLY A 885 9.91 -38.72 14.34
C GLY A 885 10.47 -39.91 13.56
N THR A 886 10.11 -40.09 12.28
CA THR A 886 10.76 -41.06 11.39
C THR A 886 11.78 -40.39 10.47
N ALA A 887 13.01 -40.92 10.42
CA ALA A 887 14.05 -40.48 9.49
C ALA A 887 13.87 -41.23 8.16
N SER A 888 13.42 -40.52 7.14
CA SER A 888 12.92 -41.05 5.88
C SER A 888 13.48 -40.22 4.72
N PHE A 889 14.12 -40.88 3.76
CA PHE A 889 14.58 -40.26 2.52
C PHE A 889 13.68 -40.74 1.37
N SER A 890 12.81 -39.88 0.85
CA SER A 890 12.09 -40.21 -0.37
C SER A 890 13.08 -40.32 -1.54
N ARG A 891 12.96 -41.41 -2.30
CA ARG A 891 13.82 -41.73 -3.44
C ARG A 891 13.13 -41.45 -4.76
N ASP A 892 11.83 -41.69 -4.80
CA ASP A 892 11.04 -41.70 -6.02
C ASP A 892 9.54 -41.57 -5.71
N LEU A 893 8.75 -41.18 -6.72
CA LEU A 893 7.34 -40.80 -6.58
C LEU A 893 6.60 -41.18 -7.88
N ALA A 894 5.49 -41.91 -7.74
CA ALA A 894 4.60 -42.23 -8.85
C ALA A 894 3.14 -42.01 -8.44
N MET A 895 2.31 -41.54 -9.37
CA MET A 895 0.93 -41.18 -9.09
C MET A 895 -0.03 -41.97 -9.98
N ARG A 896 -1.06 -42.55 -9.38
CA ARG A 896 -2.04 -43.36 -10.10
C ARG A 896 -2.88 -42.49 -11.04
N ASN A 897 -3.28 -43.07 -12.16
CA ASN A 897 -3.87 -42.37 -13.31
C ASN A 897 -5.11 -41.52 -12.97
N ASP A 898 -5.88 -41.95 -11.95
CA ASP A 898 -7.07 -41.30 -11.44
C ASP A 898 -6.79 -40.04 -10.57
N GLY A 899 -5.53 -39.74 -10.27
CA GLY A 899 -5.12 -38.66 -9.36
C GLY A 899 -5.50 -38.92 -7.90
N GLU A 900 -5.99 -40.12 -7.55
CA GLU A 900 -6.43 -40.39 -6.18
C GLU A 900 -5.30 -40.82 -5.25
N ARG A 901 -4.22 -41.40 -5.79
CA ARG A 901 -3.22 -42.11 -4.98
C ARG A 901 -1.81 -41.76 -5.42
N ILE A 902 -1.01 -41.29 -4.48
CA ILE A 902 0.43 -41.06 -4.65
C ILE A 902 1.17 -42.18 -3.94
N LEU A 903 2.05 -42.88 -4.65
CA LEU A 903 2.98 -43.87 -4.10
C LEU A 903 4.38 -43.26 -4.00
N ILE A 904 4.99 -43.30 -2.81
CA ILE A 904 6.33 -42.76 -2.56
C ILE A 904 7.28 -43.90 -2.17
N ALA A 905 8.41 -44.03 -2.88
CA ALA A 905 9.52 -44.88 -2.51
C ALA A 905 10.34 -44.22 -1.40
N ASN A 906 10.56 -44.93 -0.28
CA ASN A 906 11.26 -44.40 0.89
C ASN A 906 12.43 -45.30 1.30
N SER A 907 13.57 -44.68 1.57
CA SER A 907 14.71 -45.31 2.22
C SER A 907 14.79 -44.84 3.67
N PRO A 908 14.20 -45.55 4.65
CA PRO A 908 14.32 -45.19 6.06
C PRO A 908 15.76 -45.34 6.56
N TYR A 909 16.17 -44.51 7.52
CA TYR A 909 17.46 -44.67 8.19
C TYR A 909 17.51 -45.97 9.00
N PHE A 910 18.66 -46.66 9.01
CA PHE A 910 18.85 -47.97 9.66
C PHE A 910 18.95 -47.89 11.19
N GLY A 911 17.90 -47.37 11.84
CA GLY A 911 17.69 -47.44 13.28
C GLY A 911 17.04 -48.77 13.72
N PRO A 912 17.20 -49.18 15.00
CA PRO A 912 16.63 -50.42 15.54
C PRO A 912 15.13 -50.33 15.87
N SER A 913 14.39 -49.37 15.31
CA SER A 913 12.99 -49.09 15.61
C SER A 913 12.04 -49.67 14.55
N ASN A 914 10.95 -50.27 15.03
CA ASN A 914 10.12 -51.25 14.32
C ASN A 914 9.23 -50.69 13.17
N LEU A 915 9.49 -49.46 12.70
CA LEU A 915 8.62 -48.70 11.78
C LEU A 915 9.33 -48.39 10.47
N GLN A 916 9.79 -49.44 9.78
CA GLN A 916 10.38 -49.32 8.45
C GLN A 916 9.28 -49.40 7.39
N MET A 917 9.04 -48.28 6.71
CA MET A 917 8.00 -48.10 5.70
C MET A 917 8.67 -47.78 4.35
N PRO A 918 9.09 -48.77 3.56
CA PRO A 918 9.83 -48.53 2.32
C PRO A 918 8.93 -48.02 1.18
N LEU A 919 7.62 -48.14 1.35
CA LEU A 919 6.58 -47.67 0.43
C LEU A 919 5.44 -47.06 1.24
N MET A 920 4.99 -45.87 0.85
CA MET A 920 3.88 -45.16 1.49
C MET A 920 2.89 -44.69 0.43
N LEU A 921 1.60 -44.87 0.72
CA LEU A 921 0.50 -44.45 -0.13
C LEU A 921 -0.23 -43.28 0.53
N PHE A 922 -0.41 -42.17 -0.20
CA PHE A 922 -1.13 -40.97 0.23
C PHE A 922 -2.36 -40.73 -0.66
N ASP A 923 -3.31 -39.93 -0.17
CA ASP A 923 -4.38 -39.39 -1.02
C ASP A 923 -3.79 -38.30 -1.93
N GLY A 924 -4.14 -38.34 -3.22
CA GLY A 924 -3.63 -37.40 -4.22
C GLY A 924 -4.44 -36.12 -4.34
N ARG A 925 -5.67 -36.04 -3.85
CA ARG A 925 -6.58 -34.95 -4.21
C ARG A 925 -6.50 -33.73 -3.29
N GLN A 926 -6.58 -33.91 -1.96
CA GLN A 926 -6.55 -32.76 -1.01
C GLN A 926 -5.94 -33.02 0.38
N THR A 927 -5.75 -34.27 0.83
CA THR A 927 -5.28 -34.53 2.21
C THR A 927 -3.82 -34.96 2.26
N ALA A 928 -3.07 -34.37 3.21
CA ALA A 928 -1.69 -34.78 3.53
C ALA A 928 -1.59 -36.16 4.24
N GLU A 929 -2.66 -36.95 4.26
CA GLU A 929 -2.78 -38.16 5.06
C GLU A 929 -2.23 -39.39 4.34
N MET A 930 -1.40 -40.16 5.05
CA MET A 930 -0.92 -41.46 4.60
C MET A 930 -2.03 -42.50 4.78
N ILE A 931 -2.60 -42.97 3.66
CA ILE A 931 -3.62 -44.01 3.61
C ILE A 931 -3.06 -45.35 4.10
N GLN A 932 -1.87 -45.72 3.62
CA GLN A 932 -1.30 -47.04 3.87
C GLN A 932 0.23 -47.04 3.82
N ALA A 933 0.87 -47.62 4.83
CA ALA A 933 2.26 -48.02 4.76
C ALA A 933 2.35 -49.46 4.24
N MET A 934 3.00 -49.67 3.09
CA MET A 934 3.19 -51.00 2.50
C MET A 934 4.52 -51.59 2.99
N ASN A 935 4.43 -52.67 3.77
CA ASN A 935 5.50 -53.15 4.65
C ASN A 935 6.00 -54.55 4.24
N THR A 936 7.30 -54.81 4.42
CA THR A 936 8.09 -55.98 4.01
C THR A 936 7.84 -57.28 4.80
N GLY A 937 6.75 -57.35 5.58
CA GLY A 937 6.52 -58.44 6.52
C GLY A 937 7.54 -58.52 7.66
N GLY A 938 8.25 -57.42 7.96
CA GLY A 938 9.23 -57.33 9.06
C GLY A 938 10.70 -57.53 8.65
N THR A 939 11.03 -57.49 7.36
CA THR A 939 12.42 -57.56 6.85
C THR A 939 12.96 -56.16 6.59
N PRO A 940 14.16 -55.77 7.08
CA PRO A 940 14.70 -54.45 6.78
C PRO A 940 14.86 -54.20 5.28
N GLY A 941 14.41 -53.04 4.81
CA GLY A 941 14.35 -52.72 3.39
C GLY A 941 14.09 -51.25 3.09
N ALA A 942 14.33 -50.87 1.83
CA ALA A 942 14.26 -49.50 1.33
C ALA A 942 13.69 -49.50 -0.10
N GLY A 943 12.75 -48.60 -0.41
CA GLY A 943 12.29 -48.35 -1.77
C GLY A 943 13.39 -47.71 -2.62
N ARG A 944 13.44 -48.06 -3.91
CA ARG A 944 14.46 -47.60 -4.89
C ARG A 944 13.86 -46.87 -6.09
N ALA A 945 12.70 -47.32 -6.55
CA ALA A 945 11.90 -46.68 -7.58
C ALA A 945 10.44 -47.15 -7.47
N VAL A 946 9.49 -46.37 -7.96
CA VAL A 946 8.05 -46.69 -8.02
C VAL A 946 7.47 -46.20 -9.34
N GLU A 947 6.45 -46.90 -9.87
CA GLU A 947 5.78 -46.52 -11.12
C GLU A 947 4.29 -46.90 -11.10
N ALA A 948 3.45 -46.17 -11.83
CA ALA A 948 2.03 -46.43 -12.02
C ALA A 948 1.74 -47.04 -13.41
N GLY A 949 1.07 -48.19 -13.42
CA GLY A 949 0.61 -48.82 -14.66
C GLY A 949 -0.62 -48.11 -15.23
N THR A 950 -0.72 -48.07 -16.55
CA THR A 950 -1.91 -47.57 -17.31
C THR A 950 -3.22 -48.27 -16.94
N ASN A 951 -3.13 -49.50 -16.43
CA ASN A 951 -4.23 -50.31 -15.94
C ASN A 951 -4.53 -50.13 -14.43
N GLY A 952 -3.92 -49.13 -13.78
CA GLY A 952 -4.09 -48.84 -12.35
C GLY A 952 -3.28 -49.73 -11.41
N ASP A 953 -2.44 -50.64 -11.93
CA ASP A 953 -1.45 -51.36 -11.15
C ASP A 953 -0.41 -50.39 -10.55
N LEU A 954 0.18 -50.75 -9.41
CA LEU A 954 1.31 -50.02 -8.82
C LEU A 954 2.55 -50.91 -8.77
N TYR A 955 3.68 -50.38 -9.23
CA TYR A 955 4.96 -51.06 -9.34
C TYR A 955 5.94 -50.43 -8.35
N ALA A 956 6.75 -51.26 -7.71
CA ALA A 956 7.69 -50.79 -6.71
C ALA A 956 8.93 -51.69 -6.66
N VAL A 957 10.12 -51.11 -6.72
CA VAL A 957 11.36 -51.85 -6.46
C VAL A 957 11.81 -51.59 -5.03
N VAL A 958 11.88 -52.66 -4.24
CA VAL A 958 12.27 -52.62 -2.82
C VAL A 958 13.49 -53.49 -2.58
N ARG A 959 14.48 -52.92 -1.90
CA ARG A 959 15.63 -53.66 -1.37
C ARG A 959 15.21 -54.53 -0.21
N THR A 960 15.63 -55.79 -0.19
CA THR A 960 15.42 -56.69 0.94
C THR A 960 16.75 -57.08 1.57
N ASN A 961 16.92 -56.78 2.87
CA ASN A 961 18.15 -56.85 3.67
C ASN A 961 19.14 -55.70 3.44
N ALA A 962 20.19 -55.68 4.27
CA ALA A 962 21.26 -54.68 4.31
C ALA A 962 22.60 -55.37 4.60
N THR A 963 23.13 -56.08 3.61
CA THR A 963 24.39 -56.86 3.70
C THR A 963 25.18 -56.75 2.38
N PRO A 964 26.45 -57.18 2.31
CA PRO A 964 27.27 -56.99 1.09
C PRO A 964 26.83 -57.74 -0.18
N THR A 965 25.63 -58.31 -0.20
CA THR A 965 24.99 -59.01 -1.32
C THR A 965 23.55 -58.54 -1.52
N ASP A 966 23.28 -57.25 -1.26
CA ASP A 966 21.97 -56.62 -1.44
C ASP A 966 21.37 -56.93 -2.82
N THR A 967 20.16 -57.50 -2.84
CA THR A 967 19.37 -57.69 -4.07
C THR A 967 18.07 -56.92 -3.98
N ASP A 968 17.74 -56.22 -5.05
CA ASP A 968 16.48 -55.50 -5.18
C ASP A 968 15.40 -56.43 -5.77
N THR A 969 14.15 -56.23 -5.37
CA THR A 969 12.99 -57.05 -5.76
C THR A 969 11.91 -56.15 -6.34
N LEU A 970 11.39 -56.48 -7.52
CA LEU A 970 10.22 -55.81 -8.10
C LEU A 970 8.94 -56.40 -7.50
N TRP A 971 8.12 -55.56 -6.90
CA TRP A 971 6.76 -55.87 -6.47
C TRP A 971 5.75 -55.21 -7.40
N ILE A 972 4.64 -55.90 -7.62
CA ILE A 972 3.51 -55.41 -8.42
C ILE A 972 2.25 -55.59 -7.58
N TYR A 973 1.49 -54.51 -7.43
CA TYR A 973 0.21 -54.45 -6.73
C TYR A 973 -0.90 -54.18 -7.75
N ASN A 974 -2.07 -54.77 -7.54
CA ASN A 974 -3.27 -54.42 -8.29
C ASN A 974 -3.84 -53.07 -7.78
N ALA A 975 -4.80 -52.49 -8.50
CA ALA A 975 -5.46 -51.22 -8.14
C ALA A 975 -6.20 -51.22 -6.78
N ASP A 976 -6.40 -52.39 -6.16
CA ASP A 976 -6.95 -52.56 -4.79
C ASP A 976 -5.86 -52.66 -3.69
N ASN A 977 -4.61 -52.35 -4.04
CA ASN A 977 -3.40 -52.48 -3.23
C ASN A 977 -3.04 -53.93 -2.81
N SER A 978 -3.66 -54.96 -3.39
CA SER A 978 -3.23 -56.35 -3.17
C SER A 978 -1.97 -56.67 -3.98
N MET A 979 -0.97 -57.30 -3.36
CA MET A 979 0.27 -57.70 -4.05
C MET A 979 -0.02 -58.85 -5.02
N ARG A 980 0.12 -58.61 -6.33
CA ARG A 980 -0.02 -59.63 -7.38
C ARG A 980 1.24 -60.46 -7.57
N LEU A 981 2.41 -59.80 -7.62
CA LEU A 981 3.66 -60.43 -8.02
C LEU A 981 4.85 -59.88 -7.22
N SER A 982 5.84 -60.73 -7.01
CA SER A 982 7.13 -60.39 -6.42
C SER A 982 8.24 -61.11 -7.18
N VAL A 983 9.15 -60.35 -7.80
CA VAL A 983 10.19 -60.84 -8.72
C VAL A 983 11.57 -60.43 -8.21
N PRO A 984 12.35 -61.34 -7.61
CA PRO A 984 13.73 -61.08 -7.22
C PRO A 984 14.58 -60.75 -8.45
N LEU A 985 15.17 -59.56 -8.49
CA LEU A 985 15.98 -59.16 -9.64
C LEU A 985 17.35 -59.86 -9.60
N ASN A 986 17.88 -60.13 -8.42
CA ASN A 986 19.25 -60.63 -8.18
C ASN A 986 20.34 -59.67 -8.70
N THR A 987 20.01 -58.38 -8.72
CA THR A 987 20.81 -57.24 -9.18
C THR A 987 20.42 -56.02 -8.35
N VAL A 988 21.25 -54.99 -8.36
CA VAL A 988 20.93 -53.65 -7.83
C VAL A 988 20.18 -52.86 -8.90
N LEU A 989 19.12 -52.15 -8.52
CA LEU A 989 18.48 -51.14 -9.37
C LEU A 989 19.26 -49.82 -9.28
N ARG A 990 19.38 -49.12 -10.41
CA ARG A 990 19.71 -47.69 -10.44
C ARG A 990 18.49 -46.90 -9.89
N GLU A 991 18.70 -46.01 -8.93
CA GLU A 991 17.58 -45.27 -8.29
C GLU A 991 16.77 -44.47 -9.31
N THR A 992 15.45 -44.38 -9.13
CA THR A 992 14.50 -43.74 -10.07
C THR A 992 14.44 -44.34 -11.49
N GLN A 993 14.92 -45.57 -11.70
CA GLN A 993 15.01 -46.18 -13.05
C GLN A 993 14.25 -47.50 -13.15
N LEU A 994 12.96 -47.38 -12.88
CA LEU A 994 11.87 -48.31 -13.17
C LEU A 994 10.90 -47.58 -14.11
N ASP A 995 10.39 -48.26 -15.11
CA ASP A 995 9.28 -47.80 -15.95
C ASP A 995 8.40 -49.02 -16.34
N VAL A 996 7.23 -48.82 -16.92
CA VAL A 996 6.26 -49.85 -17.30
C VAL A 996 5.70 -49.56 -18.70
N SER A 997 5.72 -50.56 -19.58
CA SER A 997 5.13 -50.42 -20.91
C SER A 997 3.67 -49.98 -20.85
N ALA A 998 3.21 -49.16 -21.80
CA ALA A 998 1.86 -48.60 -21.76
C ALA A 998 0.72 -49.63 -21.76
N ASP A 999 0.97 -50.86 -22.21
CA ASP A 999 0.02 -51.99 -22.11
C ASP A 999 0.05 -52.71 -20.73
N GLY A 1000 0.90 -52.24 -19.82
CA GLY A 1000 1.18 -52.76 -18.49
C GLY A 1000 1.84 -54.13 -18.44
N ALA A 1001 2.30 -54.69 -19.57
CA ALA A 1001 2.72 -56.09 -19.68
C ALA A 1001 4.19 -56.37 -19.35
N SER A 1002 5.04 -55.34 -19.45
CA SER A 1002 6.48 -55.41 -19.20
C SER A 1002 6.94 -54.25 -18.32
N ALA A 1003 7.49 -54.56 -17.15
CA ALA A 1003 8.27 -53.63 -16.36
C ALA A 1003 9.70 -53.57 -16.93
N VAL A 1004 10.27 -52.38 -16.91
CA VAL A 1004 11.51 -52.00 -17.60
C VAL A 1004 12.42 -51.35 -16.58
N LEU A 1005 13.65 -51.83 -16.44
CA LEU A 1005 14.50 -51.50 -15.31
C LEU A 1005 15.95 -51.30 -15.75
N LEU A 1006 16.64 -50.28 -15.22
CA LEU A 1006 18.09 -50.20 -15.29
C LEU A 1006 18.72 -50.89 -14.09
N VAL A 1007 19.39 -52.01 -14.34
CA VAL A 1007 19.99 -52.86 -13.29
C VAL A 1007 21.48 -53.07 -13.48
N ALA A 1008 22.20 -53.21 -12.37
CA ALA A 1008 23.63 -53.46 -12.33
C ALA A 1008 23.98 -54.60 -11.36
N PRO A 1009 25.14 -55.27 -11.50
CA PRO A 1009 25.62 -56.25 -10.51
C PRO A 1009 25.79 -55.69 -9.10
N ASP A 1010 26.21 -54.42 -9.00
CA ASP A 1010 26.37 -53.64 -7.77
C ASP A 1010 26.10 -52.15 -8.05
N SER A 1011 26.14 -51.30 -7.01
CA SER A 1011 25.86 -49.86 -7.12
C SER A 1011 26.90 -49.03 -7.88
N ASN A 1012 28.06 -49.60 -8.21
CA ASN A 1012 29.18 -48.90 -8.85
C ASN A 1012 29.35 -49.31 -10.33
N SER A 1013 28.70 -50.40 -10.73
CA SER A 1013 28.74 -50.98 -12.06
C SER A 1013 27.77 -50.27 -13.02
N ALA A 1014 28.13 -50.22 -14.30
CA ALA A 1014 27.26 -49.65 -15.33
C ALA A 1014 25.97 -50.48 -15.49
N SER A 1015 24.83 -49.78 -15.55
CA SER A 1015 23.49 -50.41 -15.58
C SER A 1015 23.11 -50.85 -16.99
N THR A 1016 22.51 -52.04 -17.14
CA THR A 1016 21.96 -52.54 -18.41
C THR A 1016 20.43 -52.50 -18.39
N LEU A 1017 19.83 -52.38 -19.58
CA LEU A 1017 18.38 -52.36 -19.74
C LEU A 1017 17.81 -53.78 -19.56
N ARG A 1018 16.86 -53.95 -18.64
CA ARG A 1018 16.22 -55.24 -18.35
C ARG A 1018 14.71 -55.15 -18.46
N PHE A 1019 14.14 -56.14 -19.12
CA PHE A 1019 12.70 -56.34 -19.25
C PHE A 1019 12.25 -57.45 -18.29
N VAL A 1020 11.11 -57.27 -17.64
CA VAL A 1020 10.47 -58.23 -16.72
C VAL A 1020 8.97 -58.27 -17.02
N ARG A 1021 8.44 -59.44 -17.36
CA ARG A 1021 7.02 -59.61 -17.65
C ARG A 1021 6.19 -59.55 -16.37
N THR A 1022 5.04 -58.86 -16.41
CA THR A 1022 4.26 -58.45 -15.23
C THR A 1022 3.05 -59.34 -14.91
N TYR A 1023 2.92 -60.46 -15.66
CA TYR A 1023 1.79 -61.39 -15.68
C TYR A 1023 2.25 -62.83 -15.98
#